data_AF-A0A9D6L278-F1
#
_entry.id   AF-A0A9D6L278-F1
#
_cell.length_a   1.000
_cell.length_b   1.000
_cell.length_c   1.000
_cell.angle_alpha   90.00
_cell.angle_beta   90.00
_cell.angle_gamma   90.00
#
_symmetry.space_group_name_H-M   'P 1'
#
loop_
_entity.id
_entity.type
_entity.pdbx_description
1 polymer ?
#
loop_
_entity_poly.entity_id
_entity_poly.type
_entity_poly.pdbx_seq_one_letter_code
_entity_poly.pdbx_strand_id
1 'polypeptide(L)'
;MKRIALIALLFIAFATWGQKPPAKFGDIPMEDMKMTVYPNDSSAEAVILVDYAESAIKYSEHDGFQIIFERLQRIKILTKEGLKWGDFSIPLYHNYDNEEKIKGLKVVTYNLENGKIVQTKTKSETFIREKYNANLNFTKVTWANVKEGSVLEIAYTITSDFLFNFQDWEFQTTIPTRWSEYRASIPEYYNYEKFMQGYVALSVNENEQVQNSFTINSSERSPIGGARTTTTSFSQDKIEYQENRFRWAAKDVPAFKKEPFMTGSRDYVSKINFELAFTKFSDQFSNPGIKRYMGTWEDISKTYLDRVGKEITGNNSLKNKVEEILAGVSDPEQKVATVFNYVRQNILWDGANREYPENSPKKTLEEKKGNSAEINFLLASLLEKAEINVSPVLLSTRDHGFVRETMPVSTQFNYVVCLAKVGQKSILLDATDKFLPVGMLPERCLNGKGLVASAEGFQWVSLQSPTKTKTFYSADLKLTDSGELKGSLKIDKTGYSSADARKSYLANGEKDYLKAFTEGRSWTLSKSEFQNVNEIHQPFKEIHELTINEHITEAGSTIYLSPFILAKAKENPFKLEKRTYPVDFAHAFDEMYTARITIPEGYVIDEMPKSKVIALPENTARYSYNAAQAGNTISITSSLVINRSLFTQEEYPNLREFYSQLVAKQAEQIVLKKKQ
;
A
#
# COMPACT_ATOMS: atom_id res chain seq x y z
N MET A 1 -62.15 -26.81 -43.14
CA MET A 1 -61.27 -25.71 -42.72
C MET A 1 -61.62 -25.29 -41.29
N LYS A 2 -60.87 -25.76 -40.29
CA LYS A 2 -60.89 -25.20 -38.92
C LYS A 2 -59.44 -25.20 -38.43
N ARG A 3 -58.85 -24.00 -38.36
CA ARG A 3 -57.50 -23.77 -37.82
C ARG A 3 -57.60 -23.80 -36.30
N ILE A 4 -56.92 -24.75 -35.67
CA ILE A 4 -56.68 -24.77 -34.22
C ILE A 4 -55.42 -23.94 -33.99
N ALA A 5 -55.58 -22.77 -33.36
CA ALA A 5 -54.46 -21.97 -32.88
C ALA A 5 -54.08 -22.47 -31.47
N LEU A 6 -52.90 -23.09 -31.38
CA LEU A 6 -52.28 -23.50 -30.12
C LEU A 6 -51.60 -22.26 -29.53
N ILE A 7 -52.16 -21.68 -28.47
CA ILE A 7 -51.52 -20.61 -27.70
C ILE A 7 -50.51 -21.27 -26.75
N ALA A 8 -49.23 -21.15 -27.08
CA ALA A 8 -48.14 -21.48 -26.18
C ALA A 8 -48.02 -20.38 -25.11
N LEU A 9 -48.45 -20.71 -23.89
CA LEU A 9 -48.24 -19.86 -22.71
C LEU A 9 -46.74 -19.94 -22.34
N LEU A 10 -45.97 -18.93 -22.77
CA LEU A 10 -44.60 -18.73 -22.32
C LEU A 10 -44.67 -18.30 -20.84
N PHE A 11 -44.41 -19.26 -19.93
CA PHE A 11 -44.11 -18.95 -18.53
C PHE A 11 -42.74 -18.26 -18.49
N ILE A 12 -42.74 -16.93 -18.60
CA ILE A 12 -41.60 -16.11 -18.18
C ILE A 12 -41.61 -16.17 -16.65
N ALA A 13 -40.74 -17.01 -16.10
CA ALA A 13 -40.44 -17.01 -14.68
C ALA A 13 -39.76 -15.66 -14.35
N PHE A 14 -40.55 -14.71 -13.86
CA PHE A 14 -40.00 -13.56 -13.14
C PHE A 14 -39.28 -14.11 -11.91
N ALA A 15 -37.95 -14.14 -11.98
CA ALA A 15 -37.09 -14.38 -10.82
C ALA A 15 -37.30 -13.18 -9.87
N THR A 16 -38.25 -13.32 -8.95
CA THR A 16 -38.42 -12.37 -7.86
C THR A 16 -37.19 -12.44 -6.96
N TRP A 17 -36.58 -11.29 -6.66
CA TRP A 17 -35.38 -11.12 -5.83
C TRP A 17 -35.57 -11.45 -4.34
N GLY A 18 -36.55 -12.31 -4.00
CA GLY A 18 -36.67 -12.95 -2.69
C GLY A 18 -35.63 -14.04 -2.45
N GLN A 19 -34.41 -13.88 -2.99
CA GLN A 19 -33.35 -14.87 -2.82
C GLN A 19 -32.92 -14.89 -1.36
N LYS A 20 -33.11 -16.05 -0.73
CA LYS A 20 -32.70 -16.27 0.66
C LYS A 20 -31.20 -15.97 0.82
N PRO A 21 -30.77 -15.51 2.01
CA PRO A 21 -29.35 -15.42 2.33
C PRO A 21 -28.64 -16.75 2.02
N PRO A 22 -27.35 -16.71 1.62
CA PRO A 22 -26.60 -17.92 1.27
C PRO A 22 -26.41 -18.88 2.45
N ALA A 23 -26.55 -18.38 3.69
CA ALA A 23 -26.56 -19.19 4.90
C ALA A 23 -27.53 -18.65 5.95
N LYS A 24 -28.02 -19.55 6.80
CA LYS A 24 -28.80 -19.21 7.99
C LYS A 24 -27.95 -19.42 9.23
N PHE A 25 -27.94 -18.44 10.13
CA PHE A 25 -27.21 -18.52 11.40
C PHE A 25 -27.62 -19.77 12.19
N GLY A 26 -26.64 -20.50 12.72
CA GLY A 26 -26.86 -21.73 13.50
C GLY A 26 -27.04 -23.00 12.67
N ASP A 27 -27.24 -22.88 11.36
CA ASP A 27 -27.44 -24.01 10.47
C ASP A 27 -26.10 -24.39 9.79
N ILE A 28 -25.30 -25.21 10.49
CA ILE A 28 -23.98 -25.62 10.04
C ILE A 28 -24.08 -26.98 9.32
N PRO A 29 -23.77 -27.06 8.02
CA PRO A 29 -23.70 -28.33 7.30
C PRO A 29 -22.71 -29.29 7.97
N MET A 30 -23.11 -30.56 8.12
CA MET A 30 -22.25 -31.59 8.71
C MET A 30 -20.96 -31.81 7.87
N GLU A 31 -21.01 -31.56 6.57
CA GLU A 31 -19.83 -31.62 5.69
C GLU A 31 -18.76 -30.58 6.07
N ASP A 32 -19.16 -29.35 6.43
CA ASP A 32 -18.24 -28.31 6.88
C ASP A 32 -17.63 -28.65 8.24
N MET A 33 -18.42 -29.26 9.14
CA MET A 33 -17.92 -29.76 10.42
C MET A 33 -16.88 -30.87 10.25
N LYS A 34 -17.06 -31.76 9.28
CA LYS A 34 -16.14 -32.87 8.99
C LYS A 34 -14.95 -32.49 8.12
N MET A 35 -14.96 -31.31 7.50
CA MET A 35 -13.85 -30.84 6.67
C MET A 35 -12.55 -30.78 7.48
N THR A 36 -11.50 -31.42 6.99
CA THR A 36 -10.14 -31.35 7.55
C THR A 36 -9.15 -30.69 6.60
N VAL A 37 -9.45 -30.69 5.29
CA VAL A 37 -8.67 -30.03 4.24
C VAL A 37 -9.64 -29.31 3.30
N TYR A 38 -9.30 -28.09 2.88
CA TYR A 38 -10.09 -27.37 1.89
C TYR A 38 -9.72 -27.81 0.46
N PRO A 39 -10.64 -28.32 -0.36
CA PRO A 39 -10.29 -28.91 -1.67
C PRO A 39 -9.62 -27.94 -2.65
N ASN A 40 -9.97 -26.65 -2.60
CA ASN A 40 -9.45 -25.64 -3.53
C ASN A 40 -8.12 -25.01 -3.07
N ASP A 41 -7.70 -25.25 -1.81
CA ASP A 41 -6.37 -24.89 -1.30
C ASP A 41 -6.01 -25.82 -0.14
N SER A 42 -5.27 -26.89 -0.44
CA SER A 42 -4.86 -27.87 0.59
C SER A 42 -3.85 -27.32 1.60
N SER A 43 -3.27 -26.15 1.34
CA SER A 43 -2.35 -25.46 2.27
C SER A 43 -3.06 -24.48 3.20
N ALA A 44 -4.38 -24.30 3.06
CA ALA A 44 -5.15 -23.38 3.87
C ALA A 44 -5.20 -23.80 5.34
N GLU A 45 -4.82 -22.88 6.23
CA GLU A 45 -4.91 -23.03 7.70
C GLU A 45 -6.36 -22.88 8.20
N ALA A 46 -7.18 -22.14 7.45
CA ALA A 46 -8.60 -21.90 7.67
C ALA A 46 -9.27 -21.51 6.33
N VAL A 47 -10.59 -21.56 6.27
CA VAL A 47 -11.37 -21.14 5.09
C VAL A 47 -12.62 -20.40 5.54
N ILE A 48 -12.90 -19.25 4.92
CA ILE A 48 -14.19 -18.58 5.07
C ILE A 48 -15.20 -19.38 4.23
N LEU A 49 -16.12 -20.04 4.90
CA LEU A 49 -17.17 -20.83 4.25
C LEU A 49 -18.21 -19.91 3.61
N VAL A 50 -18.61 -18.87 4.34
CA VAL A 50 -19.54 -17.84 3.90
C VAL A 50 -19.16 -16.52 4.56
N ASP A 51 -19.03 -15.46 3.78
CA ASP A 51 -19.08 -14.08 4.25
C ASP A 51 -20.24 -13.41 3.52
N TYR A 52 -21.26 -13.00 4.27
CA TYR A 52 -22.47 -12.42 3.71
C TYR A 52 -22.78 -11.14 4.45
N ALA A 53 -23.04 -10.07 3.71
CA ALA A 53 -23.60 -8.87 4.30
C ALA A 53 -24.65 -8.20 3.44
N GLU A 54 -25.52 -7.44 4.11
CA GLU A 54 -26.51 -6.56 3.51
C GLU A 54 -26.40 -5.18 4.15
N SER A 55 -26.25 -4.15 3.32
CA SER A 55 -26.37 -2.76 3.71
C SER A 55 -27.64 -2.16 3.13
N ALA A 56 -28.42 -1.49 3.97
CA ALA A 56 -29.61 -0.77 3.52
C ALA A 56 -29.69 0.59 4.19
N ILE A 57 -29.95 1.65 3.42
CA ILE A 57 -30.30 2.94 3.98
C ILE A 57 -31.81 2.93 4.26
N LYS A 58 -32.16 2.94 5.54
CA LYS A 58 -33.54 2.87 6.01
C LYS A 58 -33.92 4.14 6.74
N TYR A 59 -35.14 4.60 6.51
CA TYR A 59 -35.71 5.71 7.27
C TYR A 59 -36.32 5.21 8.58
N SER A 60 -36.06 5.94 9.67
CA SER A 60 -36.78 5.85 10.93
C SER A 60 -37.28 7.24 11.34
N GLU A 61 -38.42 7.30 12.04
CA GLU A 61 -38.99 8.59 12.46
C GLU A 61 -38.12 9.32 13.49
N HIS A 62 -37.42 8.58 14.36
CA HIS A 62 -36.59 9.17 15.41
C HIS A 62 -35.23 9.64 14.89
N ASP A 63 -34.57 8.83 14.06
CA ASP A 63 -33.17 9.07 13.66
C ASP A 63 -33.02 9.51 12.19
N GLY A 64 -34.11 9.54 11.42
CA GLY A 64 -34.06 9.79 9.98
C GLY A 64 -33.48 8.61 9.20
N PHE A 65 -32.79 8.91 8.10
CA PHE A 65 -32.11 7.89 7.30
C PHE A 65 -30.82 7.41 7.99
N GLN A 66 -30.71 6.10 8.17
CA GLN A 66 -29.55 5.42 8.74
C GLN A 66 -29.11 4.27 7.83
N ILE A 67 -27.80 3.98 7.80
CA ILE A 67 -27.30 2.74 7.23
C ILE A 67 -27.46 1.62 8.25
N ILE A 68 -28.08 0.53 7.82
CA ILE A 68 -28.18 -0.74 8.55
C ILE A 68 -27.32 -1.75 7.80
N PHE A 69 -26.20 -2.13 8.40
CA PHE A 69 -25.28 -3.16 7.89
C PHE A 69 -25.44 -4.44 8.72
N GLU A 70 -25.91 -5.51 8.10
CA GLU A 70 -26.03 -6.83 8.72
C GLU A 70 -24.99 -7.76 8.12
N ARG A 71 -24.20 -8.45 8.94
CA ARG A 71 -23.19 -9.41 8.48
C ARG A 71 -23.36 -10.76 9.15
N LEU A 72 -23.14 -11.82 8.39
CA LEU A 72 -22.91 -13.18 8.86
C LEU A 72 -21.62 -13.69 8.23
N GLN A 73 -20.68 -14.12 9.06
CA GLN A 73 -19.45 -14.76 8.60
C GLN A 73 -19.30 -16.12 9.28
N ARG A 74 -18.86 -17.11 8.50
CA ARG A 74 -18.56 -18.47 8.96
C ARG A 74 -17.17 -18.88 8.49
N ILE A 75 -16.32 -19.27 9.43
CA ILE A 75 -14.94 -19.68 9.20
C ILE A 75 -14.75 -21.12 9.68
N LYS A 76 -14.11 -21.96 8.88
CA LYS A 76 -13.63 -23.28 9.30
C LYS A 76 -12.16 -23.23 9.63
N ILE A 77 -11.78 -23.68 10.83
CA ILE A 77 -10.38 -23.85 11.24
C ILE A 77 -9.91 -25.24 10.80
N LEU A 78 -8.83 -25.30 10.03
CA LEU A 78 -8.30 -26.54 9.45
C LEU A 78 -7.04 -27.02 10.19
N THR A 79 -6.20 -26.10 10.66
CA THR A 79 -4.96 -26.40 11.40
C THR A 79 -4.83 -25.53 12.66
N LYS A 80 -3.81 -25.80 13.49
CA LYS A 80 -3.49 -24.99 14.68
C LYS A 80 -3.12 -23.55 14.33
N GLU A 81 -2.43 -23.32 13.21
CA GLU A 81 -2.06 -21.98 12.74
C GLU A 81 -3.31 -21.14 12.41
N GLY A 82 -4.39 -21.80 12.02
CA GLY A 82 -5.69 -21.18 11.77
C GLY A 82 -6.36 -20.61 13.02
N LEU A 83 -5.96 -21.02 14.23
CA LEU A 83 -6.57 -20.56 15.49
C LEU A 83 -6.53 -19.03 15.66
N LYS A 84 -5.56 -18.34 15.05
CA LYS A 84 -5.48 -16.88 15.04
C LYS A 84 -6.69 -16.19 14.38
N TRP A 85 -7.45 -16.91 13.54
CA TRP A 85 -8.72 -16.44 12.98
C TRP A 85 -9.88 -16.48 14.00
N GLY A 86 -9.60 -16.98 15.21
CA GLY A 86 -10.43 -16.79 16.40
C GLY A 86 -10.25 -15.43 17.08
N ASP A 87 -9.40 -14.53 16.55
CA ASP A 87 -9.38 -13.12 16.94
C ASP A 87 -10.14 -12.31 15.90
N PHE A 88 -11.27 -11.70 16.30
CA PHE A 88 -12.11 -10.92 15.38
C PHE A 88 -12.31 -9.50 15.91
N SER A 89 -12.22 -8.51 15.03
CA SER A 89 -12.40 -7.09 15.39
C SER A 89 -13.43 -6.44 14.48
N ILE A 90 -14.40 -5.75 15.06
CA ILE A 90 -15.44 -5.01 14.34
C ILE A 90 -15.09 -3.52 14.41
N PRO A 91 -14.76 -2.87 13.28
CA PRO A 91 -14.57 -1.42 13.22
C PRO A 91 -15.91 -0.70 13.44
N LEU A 92 -15.89 0.34 14.27
CA LEU A 92 -17.02 1.23 14.50
C LEU A 92 -16.53 2.68 14.37
N TYR A 93 -17.03 3.37 13.35
CA TYR A 93 -16.74 4.77 13.12
C TYR A 93 -17.39 5.64 14.22
N HIS A 94 -16.70 6.70 14.61
CA HIS A 94 -17.26 7.72 15.47
C HIS A 94 -16.71 9.10 15.13
N ASN A 95 -17.48 10.13 15.47
CA ASN A 95 -17.05 11.51 15.33
C ASN A 95 -17.70 12.37 16.41
N TYR A 96 -16.88 13.08 17.19
CA TYR A 96 -17.29 13.90 18.34
C TYR A 96 -18.36 13.20 19.20
N ASP A 97 -19.64 13.54 18.98
CA ASP A 97 -20.79 13.12 19.78
C ASP A 97 -21.54 11.89 19.23
N ASN A 98 -21.24 11.45 18.00
CA ASN A 98 -21.93 10.34 17.34
C ASN A 98 -21.01 9.12 17.18
N GLU A 99 -21.58 7.92 17.26
CA GLU A 99 -20.88 6.66 17.05
C GLU A 99 -21.78 5.64 16.37
N GLU A 100 -21.16 4.79 15.55
CA GLU A 100 -21.81 3.60 15.02
C GLU A 100 -22.15 2.63 16.16
N LYS A 101 -23.37 2.10 16.12
CA LYS A 101 -23.91 1.24 17.17
C LYS A 101 -23.95 -0.20 16.69
N ILE A 102 -23.28 -1.09 17.40
CA ILE A 102 -23.39 -2.53 17.19
C ILE A 102 -24.57 -3.12 17.97
N LYS A 103 -25.39 -3.93 17.31
CA LYS A 103 -26.53 -4.66 17.88
C LYS A 103 -26.49 -6.12 17.46
N GLY A 104 -27.12 -6.98 18.26
CA GLY A 104 -27.34 -8.38 17.90
C GLY A 104 -26.07 -9.21 17.68
N LEU A 105 -24.92 -8.80 18.24
CA LEU A 105 -23.65 -9.50 18.12
C LEU A 105 -23.76 -10.91 18.73
N LYS A 106 -23.71 -11.92 17.86
CA LYS A 106 -23.70 -13.35 18.20
C LYS A 106 -22.37 -13.94 17.74
N VAL A 107 -21.68 -14.63 18.63
CA VAL A 107 -20.38 -15.25 18.37
C VAL A 107 -20.44 -16.67 18.91
N VAL A 108 -20.32 -17.67 18.02
CA VAL A 108 -20.57 -19.08 18.37
C VAL A 108 -19.55 -20.01 17.73
N THR A 109 -18.83 -20.75 18.56
CA THR A 109 -17.94 -21.82 18.12
C THR A 109 -18.71 -23.14 18.08
N TYR A 110 -18.62 -23.86 16.96
CA TYR A 110 -19.17 -25.19 16.79
C TYR A 110 -18.04 -26.21 16.73
N ASN A 111 -18.17 -27.27 17.53
CA ASN A 111 -17.21 -28.35 17.63
C ASN A 111 -17.89 -29.69 17.37
N LEU A 112 -17.17 -30.64 16.77
CA LEU A 112 -17.66 -31.99 16.62
C LEU A 112 -17.20 -32.83 17.82
N GLU A 113 -18.14 -33.33 18.62
CA GLU A 113 -17.87 -34.17 19.79
C GLU A 113 -18.74 -35.42 19.71
N ASN A 114 -18.10 -36.60 19.68
CA ASN A 114 -18.79 -37.89 19.51
C ASN A 114 -19.76 -37.92 18.32
N GLY A 115 -19.38 -37.28 17.20
CA GLY A 115 -20.18 -37.19 15.98
C GLY A 115 -21.36 -36.21 16.03
N LYS A 116 -21.52 -35.45 17.12
CA LYS A 116 -22.57 -34.43 17.28
C LYS A 116 -21.95 -33.03 17.31
N ILE A 117 -22.70 -32.05 16.80
CA ILE A 117 -22.29 -30.65 16.83
C ILE A 117 -22.59 -30.08 18.22
N VAL A 118 -21.56 -29.63 18.92
CA VAL A 118 -21.64 -28.94 20.21
C VAL A 118 -21.36 -27.46 19.97
N GLN A 119 -22.31 -26.60 20.33
CA GLN A 119 -22.18 -25.15 20.22
C GLN A 119 -21.68 -24.54 21.53
N THR A 120 -20.74 -23.60 21.44
CA THR A 120 -20.25 -22.79 22.55
C THR A 120 -20.46 -21.32 22.21
N LYS A 121 -21.35 -20.65 22.93
CA LYS A 121 -21.61 -19.21 22.75
C LYS A 121 -20.61 -18.40 23.57
N THR A 122 -19.99 -17.40 22.95
CA THR A 122 -19.19 -16.42 23.69
C THR A 122 -20.11 -15.47 24.45
N LYS A 123 -19.77 -15.17 25.71
CA LYS A 123 -20.53 -14.23 26.54
C LYS A 123 -20.21 -12.80 26.13
N SER A 124 -21.21 -11.93 26.06
CA SER A 124 -21.02 -10.54 25.65
C SER A 124 -20.10 -9.73 26.58
N GLU A 125 -19.98 -10.13 27.85
CA GLU A 125 -19.08 -9.49 28.82
C GLU A 125 -17.60 -9.60 28.44
N THR A 126 -17.23 -10.54 27.57
CA THR A 126 -15.84 -10.73 27.14
C THR A 126 -15.49 -9.87 25.92
N PHE A 127 -16.43 -9.10 25.38
CA PHE A 127 -16.17 -8.21 24.25
C PHE A 127 -15.51 -6.92 24.76
N ILE A 128 -14.36 -6.58 24.17
CA ILE A 128 -13.57 -5.43 24.60
C ILE A 128 -13.69 -4.33 23.56
N ARG A 129 -14.10 -3.14 24.00
CA ARG A 129 -14.08 -1.94 23.17
C ARG A 129 -12.78 -1.19 23.38
N GLU A 130 -12.08 -0.90 22.29
CA GLU A 130 -10.77 -0.25 22.32
C GLU A 130 -10.74 0.92 21.33
N LYS A 131 -10.20 2.06 21.76
CA LYS A 131 -9.96 3.20 20.88
C LYS A 131 -8.77 2.91 19.98
N TYR A 132 -8.98 2.97 18.66
CA TYR A 132 -7.91 2.78 17.69
C TYR A 132 -7.28 4.10 17.26
N ASN A 133 -8.11 5.08 16.87
CA ASN A 133 -7.63 6.41 16.49
C ASN A 133 -8.69 7.49 16.82
N ALA A 134 -8.60 8.66 16.18
CA ALA A 134 -9.51 9.78 16.43
C ALA A 134 -10.96 9.51 15.99
N ASN A 135 -11.17 8.62 15.02
CA ASN A 135 -12.48 8.38 14.40
C ASN A 135 -12.90 6.91 14.35
N LEU A 136 -12.10 6.01 14.94
CA LEU A 136 -12.35 4.58 14.89
C LEU A 136 -12.14 3.93 16.26
N ASN A 137 -13.14 3.16 16.68
CA ASN A 137 -13.04 2.19 17.76
C ASN A 137 -13.11 0.77 17.18
N PHE A 138 -12.52 -0.19 17.88
CA PHE A 138 -12.72 -1.61 17.61
C PHE A 138 -13.51 -2.26 18.74
N THR A 139 -14.49 -3.09 18.37
CA THR A 139 -15.03 -4.11 19.27
C THR A 139 -14.29 -5.41 19.00
N LYS A 140 -13.41 -5.80 19.93
CA LYS A 140 -12.61 -7.04 19.87
C LYS A 140 -13.40 -8.19 20.50
N VAL A 141 -13.37 -9.32 19.81
CA VAL A 141 -14.10 -10.54 20.16
C VAL A 141 -13.10 -11.69 20.29
N THR A 142 -13.10 -12.34 21.45
CA THR A 142 -12.37 -13.59 21.67
C THR A 142 -13.34 -14.76 21.68
N TRP A 143 -13.13 -15.72 20.80
CA TRP A 143 -14.03 -16.86 20.65
C TRP A 143 -13.80 -17.90 21.75
N ALA A 144 -14.88 -18.45 22.30
CA ALA A 144 -14.80 -19.49 23.32
C ALA A 144 -14.60 -20.88 22.68
N ASN A 145 -13.76 -21.73 23.28
CA ASN A 145 -13.59 -23.15 22.92
C ASN A 145 -13.18 -23.39 21.44
N VAL A 146 -12.34 -22.51 20.88
CA VAL A 146 -11.78 -22.69 19.54
C VAL A 146 -10.68 -23.75 19.56
N LYS A 147 -10.76 -24.71 18.65
CA LYS A 147 -9.77 -25.75 18.42
C LYS A 147 -9.67 -26.06 16.93
N GLU A 148 -8.66 -26.85 16.57
CA GLU A 148 -8.55 -27.39 15.22
C GLU A 148 -9.83 -28.15 14.85
N GLY A 149 -10.35 -27.91 13.66
CA GLY A 149 -11.63 -28.46 13.20
C GLY A 149 -12.87 -27.68 13.63
N SER A 150 -12.76 -26.64 14.47
CA SER A 150 -13.90 -25.79 14.84
C SER A 150 -14.48 -25.05 13.62
N VAL A 151 -15.80 -24.83 13.64
CA VAL A 151 -16.45 -23.82 12.80
C VAL A 151 -16.81 -22.62 13.66
N LEU A 152 -16.39 -21.44 13.24
CA LEU A 152 -16.63 -20.17 13.90
C LEU A 152 -17.72 -19.43 13.13
N GLU A 153 -18.85 -19.11 13.75
CA GLU A 153 -19.90 -18.26 13.15
C GLU A 153 -20.18 -16.99 13.97
N ILE A 154 -20.13 -15.85 13.29
CA ILE A 154 -20.40 -14.54 13.87
C ILE A 154 -21.49 -13.84 13.06
N ALA A 155 -22.43 -13.18 13.74
CA ALA A 155 -23.41 -12.33 13.11
C ALA A 155 -23.67 -11.08 13.94
N TYR A 156 -23.86 -9.94 13.29
CA TYR A 156 -24.10 -8.66 13.95
C TYR A 156 -24.75 -7.65 13.00
N THR A 157 -25.32 -6.60 13.60
CA THR A 157 -25.87 -5.44 12.89
C THR A 157 -25.13 -4.18 13.35
N ILE A 158 -24.70 -3.34 12.42
CA ILE A 158 -24.24 -1.97 12.68
C ILE A 158 -25.31 -1.00 12.21
N THR A 159 -25.68 -0.05 13.06
CA THR A 159 -26.49 1.11 12.70
C THR A 159 -25.59 2.34 12.65
N SER A 160 -25.62 3.08 11.55
CA SER A 160 -24.76 4.23 11.30
C SER A 160 -25.55 5.43 10.78
N ASP A 161 -25.36 6.57 11.44
CA ASP A 161 -25.85 7.88 10.98
C ASP A 161 -24.89 8.52 9.95
N PHE A 162 -23.72 7.91 9.75
CA PHE A 162 -22.67 8.40 8.86
C PHE A 162 -22.95 7.94 7.43
N LEU A 163 -23.93 8.55 6.78
CA LEU A 163 -24.34 8.19 5.42
C LEU A 163 -23.21 8.32 4.38
N PHE A 164 -22.20 9.13 4.63
CA PHE A 164 -21.00 9.17 3.77
C PHE A 164 -20.12 7.91 3.89
N ASN A 165 -20.21 7.17 5.00
CA ASN A 165 -19.43 5.99 5.33
C ASN A 165 -20.24 4.70 5.05
N PHE A 166 -20.68 4.52 3.81
CA PHE A 166 -21.32 3.28 3.37
C PHE A 166 -20.27 2.17 3.31
N GLN A 167 -20.51 1.03 3.96
CA GLN A 167 -19.49 0.02 4.17
C GLN A 167 -18.99 -0.54 2.83
N ASP A 168 -17.68 -0.42 2.59
CA ASP A 168 -16.95 -1.20 1.59
C ASP A 168 -17.08 -2.69 1.89
N TRP A 169 -16.91 -3.53 0.87
CA TRP A 169 -16.93 -4.98 1.03
C TRP A 169 -15.76 -5.67 0.35
N GLU A 170 -14.93 -6.34 1.16
CA GLU A 170 -13.81 -7.15 0.71
C GLU A 170 -14.26 -8.58 0.38
N PHE A 171 -14.12 -8.98 -0.88
CA PHE A 171 -14.41 -10.35 -1.33
C PHE A 171 -13.26 -11.31 -1.04
N GLN A 172 -12.04 -10.78 -0.87
CA GLN A 172 -10.82 -11.55 -0.75
C GLN A 172 -10.13 -11.26 0.59
N THR A 173 -9.70 -12.32 1.29
CA THR A 173 -8.94 -12.21 2.55
C THR A 173 -7.65 -13.01 2.48
N THR A 174 -6.83 -13.04 3.53
CA THR A 174 -5.58 -13.81 3.58
C THR A 174 -5.79 -15.33 3.72
N ILE A 175 -7.04 -15.79 3.88
CA ILE A 175 -7.46 -17.19 3.72
C ILE A 175 -8.47 -17.31 2.56
N PRO A 176 -8.61 -18.49 1.95
CA PRO A 176 -9.60 -18.64 0.88
C PRO A 176 -11.03 -18.42 1.39
N THR A 177 -11.90 -17.95 0.50
CA THR A 177 -13.32 -17.74 0.76
C THR A 177 -14.15 -18.54 -0.24
N ARG A 178 -14.94 -19.50 0.23
CA ARG A 178 -15.82 -20.31 -0.63
C ARG A 178 -16.96 -19.48 -1.22
N TRP A 179 -17.57 -18.61 -0.41
CA TRP A 179 -18.63 -17.70 -0.85
C TRP A 179 -18.52 -16.36 -0.13
N SER A 180 -18.40 -15.27 -0.90
CA SER A 180 -18.50 -13.90 -0.39
C SER A 180 -19.60 -13.18 -1.15
N GLU A 181 -20.57 -12.59 -0.45
CA GLU A 181 -21.69 -11.90 -1.06
C GLU A 181 -22.05 -10.63 -0.30
N TYR A 182 -22.25 -9.55 -1.06
CA TYR A 182 -22.68 -8.27 -0.54
C TYR A 182 -23.90 -7.76 -1.28
N ARG A 183 -24.90 -7.33 -0.52
CA ARG A 183 -26.12 -6.71 -1.02
C ARG A 183 -26.21 -5.28 -0.53
N ALA A 184 -26.59 -4.36 -1.41
CA ALA A 184 -26.77 -2.96 -1.06
C ALA A 184 -28.13 -2.45 -1.54
N SER A 185 -28.88 -1.79 -0.65
CA SER A 185 -30.18 -1.18 -0.93
C SER A 185 -30.13 0.32 -0.63
N ILE A 186 -30.18 1.12 -1.69
CA ILE A 186 -29.88 2.56 -1.64
C ILE A 186 -31.06 3.35 -2.24
N PRO A 187 -31.78 4.16 -1.44
CA PRO A 187 -32.79 5.09 -1.94
C PRO A 187 -32.20 6.06 -2.97
N GLU A 188 -33.01 6.46 -3.96
CA GLU A 188 -32.62 7.39 -5.04
C GLU A 188 -32.07 8.74 -4.56
N TYR A 189 -32.31 9.09 -3.29
CA TYR A 189 -31.80 10.31 -2.67
C TYR A 189 -30.28 10.29 -2.45
N TYR A 190 -29.64 9.12 -2.37
CA TYR A 190 -28.22 8.97 -2.09
C TYR A 190 -27.48 8.39 -3.29
N ASN A 191 -26.54 9.15 -3.84
CA ASN A 191 -25.85 8.79 -5.07
C ASN A 191 -24.39 8.48 -4.75
N TYR A 192 -24.06 7.19 -4.69
CA TYR A 192 -22.70 6.70 -4.46
C TYR A 192 -22.02 6.34 -5.78
N GLU A 193 -20.80 6.84 -5.97
CA GLU A 193 -19.84 6.25 -6.89
C GLU A 193 -19.43 4.88 -6.35
N LYS A 194 -19.43 3.89 -7.25
CA LYS A 194 -19.17 2.49 -6.93
C LYS A 194 -18.09 1.98 -7.86
N PHE A 195 -17.02 1.43 -7.31
CA PHE A 195 -15.93 0.89 -8.12
C PHE A 195 -15.34 -0.38 -7.53
N MET A 196 -15.14 -1.35 -8.43
CA MET A 196 -14.43 -2.58 -8.13
C MET A 196 -12.92 -2.36 -8.18
N GLN A 197 -12.21 -3.12 -7.36
CA GLN A 197 -10.76 -3.25 -7.44
C GLN A 197 -10.32 -4.70 -7.20
N GLY A 198 -9.03 -4.97 -7.37
CA GLY A 198 -8.44 -6.32 -7.32
C GLY A 198 -8.77 -7.17 -8.54
N TYR A 199 -8.44 -8.47 -8.47
CA TYR A 199 -8.42 -9.38 -9.63
C TYR A 199 -9.39 -10.56 -9.54
N VAL A 200 -10.13 -10.70 -8.44
CA VAL A 200 -11.18 -11.72 -8.29
C VAL A 200 -12.40 -11.31 -9.11
N ALA A 201 -12.79 -12.19 -10.03
CA ALA A 201 -14.00 -12.01 -10.81
C ALA A 201 -15.25 -12.28 -9.97
N LEU A 202 -16.28 -11.46 -10.16
CA LEU A 202 -17.58 -11.68 -9.54
C LEU A 202 -18.33 -12.78 -10.29
N SER A 203 -18.86 -13.74 -9.53
CA SER A 203 -19.78 -14.76 -10.02
C SER A 203 -21.21 -14.23 -10.16
N VAL A 204 -21.56 -13.19 -9.40
CA VAL A 204 -22.85 -12.47 -9.47
C VAL A 204 -22.56 -10.98 -9.47
N ASN A 205 -23.17 -10.24 -10.39
CA ASN A 205 -23.16 -8.78 -10.44
C ASN A 205 -24.50 -8.32 -11.02
N GLU A 206 -25.45 -8.08 -10.14
CA GLU A 206 -26.84 -7.79 -10.48
C GLU A 206 -27.25 -6.44 -9.90
N ASN A 207 -28.11 -5.70 -10.61
CA ASN A 207 -28.78 -4.53 -10.08
C ASN A 207 -30.25 -4.51 -10.51
N GLU A 208 -31.09 -3.91 -9.67
CA GLU A 208 -32.48 -3.61 -9.98
C GLU A 208 -32.91 -2.30 -9.32
N GLN A 209 -33.99 -1.72 -9.82
CA GLN A 209 -34.66 -0.59 -9.20
C GLN A 209 -36.08 -1.02 -8.83
N VAL A 210 -36.47 -0.80 -7.58
CA VAL A 210 -37.78 -1.17 -7.07
C VAL A 210 -38.46 0.01 -6.40
N GLN A 211 -39.79 0.07 -6.52
CA GLN A 211 -40.58 1.04 -5.79
C GLN A 211 -40.68 0.62 -4.32
N ASN A 212 -40.38 1.54 -3.42
CA ASN A 212 -40.49 1.35 -1.97
C ASN A 212 -41.16 2.58 -1.34
N SER A 213 -41.53 2.49 -0.07
CA SER A 213 -42.14 3.62 0.63
C SER A 213 -41.85 3.61 2.12
N PHE A 214 -41.81 4.79 2.72
CA PHE A 214 -41.82 4.97 4.17
C PHE A 214 -42.88 5.99 4.57
N THR A 215 -43.12 6.12 5.86
CA THR A 215 -44.12 7.02 6.42
C THR A 215 -43.44 8.07 7.29
N ILE A 216 -43.90 9.31 7.17
CA ILE A 216 -43.54 10.42 8.06
C ILE A 216 -44.79 10.81 8.84
N ASN A 217 -44.69 10.80 10.17
CA ASN A 217 -45.73 11.32 11.05
C ASN A 217 -45.36 12.75 11.46
N SER A 218 -46.30 13.70 11.33
CA SER A 218 -46.12 15.08 11.80
C SER A 218 -47.23 15.45 12.77
N SER A 219 -46.93 16.36 13.71
CA SER A 219 -47.94 16.91 14.61
C SER A 219 -47.82 18.42 14.70
N GLU A 220 -48.91 19.14 14.47
CA GLU A 220 -48.95 20.60 14.53
C GLU A 220 -49.84 21.05 15.70
N ARG A 221 -49.33 21.99 16.50
CA ARG A 221 -50.11 22.59 17.60
C ARG A 221 -50.63 23.94 17.18
N SER A 222 -51.94 24.03 16.95
CA SER A 222 -52.61 25.29 16.61
C SER A 222 -53.38 25.84 17.82
N PRO A 223 -53.32 27.15 18.11
CA PRO A 223 -54.16 27.79 19.11
C PRO A 223 -55.63 27.79 18.66
N ILE A 224 -56.56 27.45 19.54
CA ILE A 224 -57.99 27.63 19.27
C ILE A 224 -58.38 29.05 19.69
N GLY A 225 -58.73 29.90 18.71
CA GLY A 225 -59.52 31.11 18.93
C GLY A 225 -59.06 32.03 20.07
N GLY A 226 -57.77 32.37 20.14
CA GLY A 226 -57.25 33.36 21.11
C GLY A 226 -57.20 32.91 22.58
N ALA A 227 -57.48 31.64 22.89
CA ALA A 227 -57.38 31.09 24.24
C ALA A 227 -56.06 30.35 24.49
N ARG A 228 -55.69 30.14 25.77
CA ARG A 228 -54.51 29.36 26.23
C ARG A 228 -54.58 27.85 25.94
N THR A 229 -55.56 27.39 25.16
CA THR A 229 -55.79 25.97 24.84
C THR A 229 -55.30 25.68 23.42
N THR A 230 -54.45 24.66 23.27
CA THR A 230 -53.90 24.22 21.98
C THR A 230 -54.52 22.89 21.56
N THR A 231 -54.82 22.74 20.27
CA THR A 231 -55.14 21.45 19.64
C THR A 231 -53.91 20.93 18.92
N THR A 232 -53.62 19.64 19.07
CA THR A 232 -52.59 18.95 18.28
C THR A 232 -53.28 18.22 17.14
N SER A 233 -53.01 18.59 15.89
CA SER A 233 -53.36 17.80 14.70
C SER A 233 -52.22 16.84 14.41
N PHE A 234 -52.55 15.64 13.91
CA PHE A 234 -51.57 14.65 13.46
C PHE A 234 -51.76 14.42 11.96
N SER A 235 -50.68 14.44 11.17
CA SER A 235 -50.69 14.02 9.76
C SER A 235 -49.76 12.84 9.56
N GLN A 236 -50.10 11.99 8.59
CA GLN A 236 -49.30 10.84 8.18
C GLN A 236 -49.09 10.91 6.67
N ASP A 237 -47.86 11.15 6.24
CA ASP A 237 -47.49 11.28 4.84
C ASP A 237 -46.71 10.03 4.40
N LYS A 238 -47.23 9.32 3.39
CA LYS A 238 -46.54 8.19 2.77
C LYS A 238 -45.66 8.72 1.64
N ILE A 239 -44.35 8.54 1.79
CA ILE A 239 -43.36 8.92 0.77
C ILE A 239 -43.00 7.67 -0.02
N GLU A 240 -43.26 7.69 -1.32
CA GLU A 240 -42.84 6.66 -2.25
C GLU A 240 -41.53 7.08 -2.93
N TYR A 241 -40.62 6.14 -3.11
CA TYR A 241 -39.30 6.38 -3.66
C TYR A 241 -38.80 5.18 -4.45
N GLN A 242 -37.83 5.41 -5.31
CA GLN A 242 -37.10 4.33 -5.97
C GLN A 242 -35.91 3.86 -5.10
N GLU A 243 -35.82 2.57 -4.85
CA GLU A 243 -34.69 1.93 -4.18
C GLU A 243 -33.86 1.17 -5.20
N ASN A 244 -32.58 1.53 -5.31
CA ASN A 244 -31.61 0.83 -6.14
C ASN A 244 -31.02 -0.31 -5.31
N ARG A 245 -31.21 -1.55 -5.77
CA ARG A 245 -30.67 -2.75 -5.13
C ARG A 245 -29.55 -3.32 -5.97
N PHE A 246 -28.48 -3.71 -5.28
CA PHE A 246 -27.29 -4.29 -5.88
C PHE A 246 -26.95 -5.60 -5.20
N ARG A 247 -26.40 -6.52 -5.98
CA ARG A 247 -25.89 -7.79 -5.48
C ARG A 247 -24.59 -8.14 -6.18
N TRP A 248 -23.55 -8.33 -5.37
CA TRP A 248 -22.26 -8.80 -5.81
C TRP A 248 -21.90 -10.06 -5.05
N ALA A 249 -21.49 -11.11 -5.76
CA ALA A 249 -20.96 -12.31 -5.13
C ALA A 249 -19.73 -12.83 -5.86
N ALA A 250 -18.79 -13.35 -5.08
CA ALA A 250 -17.61 -14.05 -5.57
C ALA A 250 -17.57 -15.45 -4.94
N LYS A 251 -17.33 -16.46 -5.78
CA LYS A 251 -17.26 -17.86 -5.39
C LYS A 251 -15.82 -18.37 -5.53
N ASP A 252 -15.42 -19.26 -4.63
CA ASP A 252 -14.11 -19.93 -4.64
C ASP A 252 -12.95 -18.93 -4.74
N VAL A 253 -13.04 -17.87 -3.96
CA VAL A 253 -12.06 -16.78 -3.91
C VAL A 253 -10.75 -17.28 -3.29
N PRO A 254 -9.62 -17.19 -3.99
CA PRO A 254 -8.34 -17.62 -3.45
C PRO A 254 -7.86 -16.66 -2.36
N ALA A 255 -7.06 -17.19 -1.42
CA ALA A 255 -6.37 -16.37 -0.44
C ALA A 255 -5.51 -15.30 -1.12
N PHE A 256 -5.60 -14.07 -0.63
CA PHE A 256 -4.68 -12.99 -0.95
C PHE A 256 -3.30 -13.33 -0.37
N LYS A 257 -2.31 -13.55 -1.25
CA LYS A 257 -0.93 -13.85 -0.86
C LYS A 257 -0.05 -12.70 -1.33
N LYS A 258 0.65 -12.04 -0.39
CA LYS A 258 1.59 -10.99 -0.76
C LYS A 258 2.69 -11.58 -1.63
N GLU A 259 2.95 -10.96 -2.77
CA GLU A 259 4.03 -11.32 -3.68
C GLU A 259 5.22 -10.36 -3.47
N PRO A 260 6.48 -10.82 -3.52
CA PRO A 260 7.64 -9.92 -3.42
C PRO A 260 7.57 -8.79 -4.44
N PHE A 261 8.04 -7.58 -4.11
CA PHE A 261 8.00 -6.42 -5.03
C PHE A 261 6.60 -5.98 -5.47
N MET A 262 5.54 -6.27 -4.70
CA MET A 262 4.24 -5.61 -4.90
C MET A 262 4.17 -4.30 -4.11
N THR A 263 3.27 -3.37 -4.50
CA THR A 263 2.94 -2.18 -3.70
C THR A 263 2.04 -2.52 -2.50
N GLY A 264 1.33 -1.54 -1.94
CA GLY A 264 0.39 -1.77 -0.85
C GLY A 264 -0.67 -2.84 -1.20
N SER A 265 -0.89 -3.79 -0.28
CA SER A 265 -1.90 -4.85 -0.47
C SER A 265 -3.30 -4.31 -0.73
N ARG A 266 -3.59 -3.11 -0.20
CA ARG A 266 -4.85 -2.38 -0.39
C ARG A 266 -5.20 -2.13 -1.85
N ASP A 267 -4.22 -2.08 -2.75
CA ASP A 267 -4.43 -1.84 -4.18
C ASP A 267 -5.05 -3.03 -4.89
N TYR A 268 -4.84 -4.23 -4.34
CA TYR A 268 -5.02 -5.48 -5.06
C TYR A 268 -5.97 -6.46 -4.39
N VAL A 269 -6.32 -6.24 -3.12
CA VAL A 269 -7.42 -6.96 -2.46
C VAL A 269 -8.71 -6.65 -3.22
N SER A 270 -9.42 -7.70 -3.63
CA SER A 270 -10.69 -7.54 -4.33
C SER A 270 -11.79 -7.04 -3.42
N LYS A 271 -12.30 -5.85 -3.73
CA LYS A 271 -13.40 -5.21 -2.99
C LYS A 271 -14.26 -4.32 -3.88
N ILE A 272 -15.49 -4.10 -3.43
CA ILE A 272 -16.38 -3.03 -3.93
C ILE A 272 -16.30 -1.86 -2.96
N ASN A 273 -16.09 -0.66 -3.50
CA ASN A 273 -15.94 0.57 -2.75
C ASN A 273 -17.14 1.49 -2.96
N PHE A 274 -17.45 2.32 -1.96
CA PHE A 274 -18.54 3.30 -2.02
C PHE A 274 -18.06 4.69 -1.63
N GLU A 275 -18.32 5.66 -2.48
CA GLU A 275 -18.05 7.07 -2.20
C GLU A 275 -19.31 7.89 -2.43
N LEU A 276 -19.83 8.56 -1.39
CA LEU A 276 -21.03 9.38 -1.53
C LEU A 276 -20.71 10.62 -2.38
N ALA A 277 -21.26 10.67 -3.59
CA ALA A 277 -21.01 11.77 -4.53
C ALA A 277 -21.90 12.97 -4.25
N PHE A 278 -23.21 12.74 -4.15
CA PHE A 278 -24.19 13.76 -3.84
C PHE A 278 -25.47 13.16 -3.26
N THR A 279 -26.23 13.99 -2.55
CA THR A 279 -27.63 13.70 -2.21
C THR A 279 -28.56 14.58 -3.03
N LYS A 280 -29.73 14.04 -3.40
CA LYS A 280 -30.76 14.77 -4.13
C LYS A 280 -32.12 14.49 -3.50
N PHE A 281 -32.64 15.45 -2.75
CA PHE A 281 -33.97 15.36 -2.16
C PHE A 281 -34.98 16.17 -2.97
N SER A 282 -36.20 15.64 -3.12
CA SER A 282 -37.33 16.33 -3.73
C SER A 282 -37.98 17.33 -2.78
N ASP A 283 -38.87 18.18 -3.31
CA ASP A 283 -39.63 19.20 -2.55
C ASP A 283 -40.53 18.63 -1.44
N GLN A 284 -40.70 17.31 -1.40
CA GLN A 284 -41.39 16.58 -0.32
C GLN A 284 -40.60 16.53 1.00
N PHE A 285 -39.31 16.89 0.99
CA PHE A 285 -38.46 16.95 2.17
C PHE A 285 -38.22 18.38 2.62
N SER A 286 -37.90 18.59 3.90
CA SER A 286 -37.60 19.91 4.47
C SER A 286 -36.33 20.56 3.89
N ASN A 287 -35.43 19.78 3.28
CA ASN A 287 -34.18 20.24 2.67
C ASN A 287 -34.08 19.78 1.20
N PRO A 288 -34.90 20.35 0.30
CA PRO A 288 -34.87 19.96 -1.11
C PRO A 288 -33.61 20.44 -1.83
N GLY A 289 -33.25 19.75 -2.91
CA GLY A 289 -32.13 20.12 -3.78
C GLY A 289 -30.96 19.14 -3.75
N ILE A 290 -29.89 19.52 -4.45
CA ILE A 290 -28.67 18.72 -4.60
C ILE A 290 -27.61 19.22 -3.63
N LYS A 291 -27.08 18.33 -2.80
CA LYS A 291 -25.87 18.59 -1.98
C LYS A 291 -24.75 17.69 -2.47
N ARG A 292 -23.67 18.28 -2.98
CA ARG A 292 -22.48 17.56 -3.45
C ARG A 292 -21.51 17.31 -2.29
N TYR A 293 -20.92 16.12 -2.26
CA TYR A 293 -19.92 15.67 -1.30
C TYR A 293 -18.59 15.37 -2.01
N MET A 294 -18.65 14.73 -3.18
CA MET A 294 -17.54 14.72 -4.13
C MET A 294 -17.53 16.04 -4.91
N GLY A 295 -16.40 16.73 -4.87
CA GLY A 295 -16.12 17.92 -5.67
C GLY A 295 -15.43 17.57 -6.98
N THR A 296 -14.85 18.56 -7.64
CA THR A 296 -13.83 18.33 -8.68
C THR A 296 -12.42 18.36 -8.07
N TRP A 297 -11.39 18.05 -8.88
CA TRP A 297 -10.01 18.25 -8.44
C TRP A 297 -9.70 19.73 -8.16
N GLU A 298 -10.34 20.66 -8.87
CA GLU A 298 -10.30 22.09 -8.56
C GLU A 298 -10.90 22.38 -7.18
N ASP A 299 -12.07 21.82 -6.86
CA ASP A 299 -12.69 22.01 -5.53
C ASP A 299 -11.82 21.45 -4.41
N ILE A 300 -11.22 20.28 -4.61
CA ILE A 300 -10.29 19.67 -3.66
C ILE A 300 -9.06 20.56 -3.45
N SER A 301 -8.44 21.03 -4.55
CA SER A 301 -7.30 21.94 -4.50
C SER A 301 -7.63 23.22 -3.73
N LYS A 302 -8.75 23.87 -4.09
CA LYS A 302 -9.23 25.10 -3.46
C LYS A 302 -9.53 24.90 -1.98
N THR A 303 -10.31 23.88 -1.63
CA THR A 303 -10.69 23.59 -0.24
C THR A 303 -9.45 23.29 0.62
N TYR A 304 -8.49 22.56 0.05
CA TYR A 304 -7.23 22.28 0.72
C TYR A 304 -6.44 23.56 0.99
N LEU A 305 -6.29 24.44 -0.01
CA LEU A 305 -5.61 25.73 0.13
C LEU A 305 -6.33 26.71 1.07
N ASP A 306 -7.66 26.75 1.07
CA ASP A 306 -8.43 27.58 1.99
C ASP A 306 -8.14 27.20 3.45
N ARG A 307 -7.87 25.91 3.70
CA ARG A 307 -7.52 25.38 5.02
C ARG A 307 -6.05 25.63 5.40
N VAL A 308 -5.10 25.45 4.49
CA VAL A 308 -3.65 25.41 4.83
C VAL A 308 -2.81 26.54 4.23
N GLY A 309 -3.35 27.34 3.31
CA GLY A 309 -2.60 28.38 2.58
C GLY A 309 -2.01 29.45 3.52
N LYS A 310 -2.67 29.72 4.65
CA LYS A 310 -2.15 30.61 5.69
C LYS A 310 -0.97 30.02 6.47
N GLU A 311 -0.83 28.69 6.54
CA GLU A 311 0.37 28.08 7.13
C GLU A 311 1.61 28.37 6.27
N ILE A 312 1.46 28.43 4.95
CA ILE A 312 2.57 28.80 4.06
C ILE A 312 2.87 30.31 4.17
N THR A 313 1.83 31.15 3.98
CA THR A 313 2.01 32.60 3.75
C THR A 313 1.98 33.46 5.03
N GLY A 314 1.35 33.00 6.11
CA GLY A 314 1.03 33.84 7.28
C GLY A 314 2.16 34.00 8.31
N ASN A 315 3.21 33.17 8.25
CA ASN A 315 4.24 33.08 9.29
C ASN A 315 5.36 34.15 9.15
N ASN A 316 4.99 35.44 9.19
CA ASN A 316 5.94 36.55 9.03
C ASN A 316 7.09 36.60 10.04
N SER A 317 6.94 35.97 11.22
CA SER A 317 8.03 35.86 12.19
C SER A 317 9.21 35.01 11.72
N LEU A 318 9.04 34.20 10.66
CA LEU A 318 10.10 33.40 10.09
C LEU A 318 11.07 34.21 9.20
N LYS A 319 10.75 35.47 8.85
CA LYS A 319 11.59 36.31 7.98
C LYS A 319 13.02 36.46 8.51
N ASN A 320 13.17 36.81 9.79
CA ASN A 320 14.49 36.94 10.42
C ASN A 320 15.29 35.62 10.34
N LYS A 321 14.60 34.48 10.46
CA LYS A 321 15.24 33.18 10.35
C LYS A 321 15.69 32.88 8.92
N VAL A 322 14.90 33.26 7.93
CA VAL A 322 15.28 33.14 6.51
C VAL A 322 16.48 34.03 6.18
N GLU A 323 16.51 35.26 6.66
CA GLU A 323 17.67 36.16 6.51
C GLU A 323 18.94 35.56 7.13
N GLU A 324 18.82 34.93 8.30
CA GLU A 324 19.93 34.21 8.95
C GLU A 324 20.40 33.00 8.11
N ILE A 325 19.46 32.15 7.64
CA ILE A 325 19.76 30.95 6.86
C ILE A 325 20.40 31.30 5.50
N LEU A 326 19.97 32.39 4.88
CA LEU A 326 20.37 32.82 3.53
C LEU A 326 21.46 33.88 3.51
N ALA A 327 22.14 34.13 4.63
CA ALA A 327 23.22 35.11 4.69
C ALA A 327 24.27 34.82 3.59
N GLY A 328 24.38 35.74 2.61
CA GLY A 328 25.29 35.60 1.46
C GLY A 328 24.79 34.74 0.29
N VAL A 329 23.53 34.28 0.31
CA VAL A 329 22.92 33.44 -0.74
C VAL A 329 21.85 34.23 -1.50
N SER A 330 22.12 34.55 -2.77
CA SER A 330 21.20 35.28 -3.63
C SER A 330 20.59 34.43 -4.74
N ASP A 331 21.31 33.42 -5.23
CA ASP A 331 20.85 32.54 -6.31
C ASP A 331 19.60 31.73 -5.89
N PRO A 332 18.49 31.77 -6.66
CA PRO A 332 17.26 31.08 -6.31
C PRO A 332 17.38 29.56 -6.11
N GLU A 333 18.20 28.86 -6.89
CA GLU A 333 18.40 27.41 -6.74
C GLU A 333 19.19 27.13 -5.45
N GLN A 334 20.21 27.94 -5.15
CA GLN A 334 20.95 27.86 -3.89
C GLN A 334 20.08 28.22 -2.68
N LYS A 335 19.15 29.17 -2.80
CA LYS A 335 18.17 29.47 -1.73
C LYS A 335 17.34 28.22 -1.41
N VAL A 336 16.80 27.55 -2.44
CA VAL A 336 16.04 26.30 -2.26
C VAL A 336 16.88 25.25 -1.55
N ALA A 337 18.10 25.00 -2.03
CA ALA A 337 18.98 24.00 -1.45
C ALA A 337 19.36 24.31 0.01
N THR A 338 19.63 25.58 0.32
CA THR A 338 20.04 26.03 1.66
C THR A 338 18.90 25.89 2.66
N VAL A 339 17.70 26.35 2.31
CA VAL A 339 16.51 26.22 3.17
C VAL A 339 16.11 24.75 3.36
N PHE A 340 16.10 23.96 2.27
CA PHE A 340 15.83 22.53 2.34
C PHE A 340 16.79 21.81 3.29
N ASN A 341 18.09 22.06 3.14
CA ASN A 341 19.11 21.45 3.99
C ASN A 341 18.97 21.87 5.45
N TYR A 342 18.64 23.14 5.71
CA TYR A 342 18.38 23.62 7.07
C TYR A 342 17.24 22.83 7.73
N VAL A 343 16.07 22.75 7.10
CA VAL A 343 14.90 22.05 7.68
C VAL A 343 15.21 20.59 7.89
N ARG A 344 15.72 19.92 6.85
CA ARG A 344 16.06 18.49 6.87
C ARG A 344 17.05 18.11 7.97
N GLN A 345 18.04 18.96 8.24
CA GLN A 345 19.05 18.69 9.28
C GLN A 345 18.56 19.01 10.69
N ASN A 346 17.71 20.03 10.85
CA ASN A 346 17.36 20.59 12.15
C ASN A 346 16.02 20.10 12.70
N ILE A 347 15.15 19.51 11.89
CA ILE A 347 13.83 19.05 12.30
C ILE A 347 13.74 17.52 12.23
N LEU A 348 13.34 16.88 13.33
CA LEU A 348 13.18 15.44 13.43
C LEU A 348 11.77 15.00 13.00
N TRP A 349 11.69 14.09 12.03
CA TRP A 349 10.41 13.45 11.72
C TRP A 349 10.01 12.46 12.81
N ASP A 350 8.76 12.54 13.25
CA ASP A 350 8.20 11.69 14.30
C ASP A 350 7.68 10.33 13.80
N GLY A 351 7.68 10.10 12.48
CA GLY A 351 7.20 8.88 11.83
C GLY A 351 5.73 8.93 11.39
N ALA A 352 4.98 9.98 11.71
CA ALA A 352 3.59 10.13 11.32
C ALA A 352 3.45 10.74 9.92
N ASN A 353 2.68 10.06 9.06
CA ASN A 353 2.22 10.57 7.76
C ASN A 353 0.93 11.37 7.94
N ARG A 354 0.93 12.60 7.45
CA ARG A 354 -0.18 13.55 7.50
C ARG A 354 -0.23 14.38 6.22
N GLU A 355 -1.45 14.78 5.88
CA GLU A 355 -1.76 15.79 4.86
C GLU A 355 -1.95 17.19 5.47
N TYR A 356 -2.36 17.28 6.74
CA TYR A 356 -2.56 18.55 7.44
C TYR A 356 -1.58 18.70 8.61
N PRO A 357 -1.00 19.90 8.83
CA PRO A 357 -0.22 20.17 10.02
C PRO A 357 -1.14 20.33 11.23
N GLU A 358 -0.73 19.84 12.39
CA GLU A 358 -1.44 20.03 13.67
C GLU A 358 -0.89 21.26 14.41
N ASN A 359 0.39 21.59 14.16
CA ASN A 359 1.08 22.75 14.68
C ASN A 359 1.52 23.71 13.57
N SER A 360 1.65 25.00 13.90
CA SER A 360 2.14 26.00 12.93
C SER A 360 3.63 25.76 12.60
N PRO A 361 4.10 26.22 11.43
CA PRO A 361 5.52 26.24 11.07
C PRO A 361 6.44 26.83 12.14
N LYS A 362 6.03 27.94 12.77
CA LYS A 362 6.80 28.55 13.85
C LYS A 362 7.00 27.59 15.02
N LYS A 363 5.92 26.95 15.48
CA LYS A 363 5.97 25.99 16.57
C LYS A 363 6.82 24.76 16.20
N THR A 364 6.67 24.26 14.98
CA THR A 364 7.48 23.14 14.46
C THR A 364 8.99 23.47 14.47
N LEU A 365 9.36 24.70 14.10
CA LEU A 365 10.74 25.18 14.15
C LEU A 365 11.28 25.26 15.59
N GLU A 366 10.46 25.70 16.54
CA GLU A 366 10.80 25.80 17.96
C GLU A 366 10.97 24.41 18.59
N GLU A 367 10.07 23.48 18.28
CA GLU A 367 10.07 22.11 18.81
C GLU A 367 11.13 21.21 18.16
N LYS A 368 11.62 21.57 16.97
CA LYS A 368 12.60 20.79 16.18
C LYS A 368 12.16 19.35 15.91
N LYS A 369 10.86 19.10 15.90
CA LYS A 369 10.24 17.81 15.64
C LYS A 369 8.84 18.03 15.06
N GLY A 370 8.39 17.13 14.19
CA GLY A 370 7.02 17.17 13.69
C GLY A 370 6.67 15.98 12.79
N ASN A 371 5.40 15.90 12.41
CA ASN A 371 4.91 14.97 11.40
C ASN A 371 5.29 15.42 9.98
N SER A 372 4.97 14.60 8.97
CA SER A 372 5.35 14.90 7.59
C SER A 372 4.78 16.21 7.07
N ALA A 373 3.53 16.55 7.43
CA ALA A 373 2.91 17.79 7.01
C ALA A 373 3.59 18.99 7.69
N GLU A 374 3.79 18.95 9.01
CA GLU A 374 4.45 20.02 9.76
C GLU A 374 5.84 20.35 9.21
N ILE A 375 6.65 19.34 8.92
CA ILE A 375 7.99 19.50 8.35
C ILE A 375 7.93 20.16 6.97
N ASN A 376 7.05 19.68 6.10
CA ASN A 376 6.95 20.20 4.73
C ASN A 376 6.24 21.56 4.67
N PHE A 377 5.32 21.88 5.60
CA PHE A 377 4.74 23.22 5.71
C PHE A 377 5.74 24.24 6.30
N LEU A 378 6.61 23.81 7.23
CA LEU A 378 7.74 24.64 7.64
C LEU A 378 8.70 24.92 6.48
N LEU A 379 9.05 23.90 5.71
CA LEU A 379 9.85 24.06 4.49
C LEU A 379 9.19 25.04 3.51
N ALA A 380 7.91 24.84 3.19
CA ALA A 380 7.16 25.71 2.29
C ALA A 380 7.14 27.16 2.80
N SER A 381 6.88 27.37 4.09
CA SER A 381 6.82 28.72 4.64
C SER A 381 8.18 29.43 4.60
N LEU A 382 9.28 28.74 4.92
CA LEU A 382 10.63 29.32 4.81
C LEU A 382 11.00 29.65 3.35
N LEU A 383 10.63 28.78 2.39
CA LEU A 383 10.85 29.03 0.97
C LEU A 383 10.02 30.22 0.46
N GLU A 384 8.76 30.34 0.89
CA GLU A 384 7.91 31.48 0.54
C GLU A 384 8.50 32.79 1.08
N LYS A 385 9.00 32.81 2.31
CA LYS A 385 9.72 33.98 2.87
C LYS A 385 11.07 34.24 2.22
N ALA A 386 11.65 33.26 1.52
CA ALA A 386 12.83 33.42 0.67
C ALA A 386 12.51 33.92 -0.75
N GLU A 387 11.24 34.26 -1.01
CA GLU A 387 10.70 34.68 -2.31
C GLU A 387 10.70 33.57 -3.37
N ILE A 388 10.60 32.31 -2.94
CA ILE A 388 10.44 31.16 -3.82
C ILE A 388 8.95 30.81 -3.95
N ASN A 389 8.45 30.68 -5.17
CA ASN A 389 7.10 30.20 -5.42
C ASN A 389 7.00 28.72 -5.04
N VAL A 390 6.14 28.40 -4.08
CA VAL A 390 5.95 27.05 -3.58
C VAL A 390 4.47 26.69 -3.53
N SER A 391 4.15 25.46 -3.93
CA SER A 391 2.80 24.89 -3.82
C SER A 391 2.85 23.56 -3.08
N PRO A 392 1.87 23.25 -2.22
CA PRO A 392 1.76 21.92 -1.64
C PRO A 392 1.34 20.90 -2.70
N VAL A 393 1.83 19.67 -2.56
CA VAL A 393 1.48 18.53 -3.43
C VAL A 393 0.95 17.40 -2.56
N LEU A 394 -0.33 17.11 -2.71
CA LEU A 394 -1.00 15.99 -2.06
C LEU A 394 -0.62 14.68 -2.76
N LEU A 395 -0.29 13.65 -2.00
CA LEU A 395 0.03 12.33 -2.54
C LEU A 395 -0.44 11.20 -1.63
N SER A 396 -0.49 10.01 -2.21
CA SER A 396 -0.71 8.76 -1.48
C SER A 396 0.60 7.99 -1.39
N THR A 397 1.04 7.61 -0.20
CA THR A 397 2.24 6.80 -0.03
C THR A 397 2.05 5.39 -0.59
N ARG A 398 3.16 4.70 -0.91
CA ARG A 398 3.16 3.36 -1.52
C ARG A 398 2.37 2.32 -0.74
N ASP A 399 2.33 2.44 0.59
CA ASP A 399 1.58 1.56 1.50
C ASP A 399 0.11 1.95 1.67
N HIS A 400 -0.25 3.19 1.33
CA HIS A 400 -1.62 3.71 1.41
C HIS A 400 -2.46 3.27 0.21
N GLY A 401 -1.84 3.22 -0.97
CA GLY A 401 -2.41 2.74 -2.22
C GLY A 401 -2.33 3.77 -3.34
N PHE A 402 -2.67 3.42 -4.58
CA PHE A 402 -2.62 4.36 -5.71
C PHE A 402 -3.81 5.34 -5.73
N VAL A 403 -3.58 6.53 -6.28
CA VAL A 403 -4.64 7.52 -6.49
C VAL A 403 -5.37 7.26 -7.81
N ARG A 404 -6.70 7.31 -7.78
CA ARG A 404 -7.55 7.18 -8.98
C ARG A 404 -7.83 8.57 -9.54
N GLU A 405 -7.04 9.01 -10.52
CA GLU A 405 -7.16 10.35 -11.14
C GLU A 405 -8.57 10.62 -11.74
N THR A 406 -9.34 9.58 -12.04
CA THR A 406 -10.71 9.71 -12.56
C THR A 406 -11.77 9.93 -11.46
N MET A 407 -11.40 9.84 -10.19
CA MET A 407 -12.29 9.94 -9.05
C MET A 407 -11.81 11.03 -8.08
N PRO A 408 -12.40 12.23 -8.08
CA PRO A 408 -12.01 13.34 -7.22
C PRO A 408 -12.48 13.10 -5.78
N VAL A 409 -11.65 12.38 -5.02
CA VAL A 409 -11.88 12.09 -3.60
C VAL A 409 -10.62 12.43 -2.81
N SER A 410 -10.72 13.33 -1.84
CA SER A 410 -9.58 13.81 -1.05
C SER A 410 -9.02 12.77 -0.08
N THR A 411 -9.83 11.82 0.38
CA THR A 411 -9.42 10.74 1.30
C THR A 411 -8.43 9.75 0.67
N GLN A 412 -8.18 9.86 -0.65
CA GLN A 412 -7.14 9.08 -1.33
C GLN A 412 -5.72 9.53 -0.97
N PHE A 413 -5.55 10.72 -0.40
CA PHE A 413 -4.25 11.25 0.01
C PHE A 413 -3.99 10.99 1.50
N ASN A 414 -2.72 10.83 1.85
CA ASN A 414 -2.30 10.67 3.25
C ASN A 414 -0.98 11.41 3.57
N TYR A 415 -0.49 12.20 2.62
CA TYR A 415 0.83 12.83 2.70
C TYR A 415 0.89 14.11 1.85
N VAL A 416 1.76 15.04 2.23
CA VAL A 416 2.01 16.29 1.49
C VAL A 416 3.52 16.56 1.36
N VAL A 417 3.94 17.01 0.17
CA VAL A 417 5.29 17.51 -0.14
C VAL A 417 5.23 18.91 -0.74
N CYS A 418 6.37 19.55 -0.98
CA CYS A 418 6.43 20.86 -1.62
C CYS A 418 6.82 20.75 -3.09
N LEU A 419 6.24 21.61 -3.94
CA LEU A 419 6.71 21.90 -5.28
C LEU A 419 7.26 23.33 -5.33
N ALA A 420 8.58 23.48 -5.40
CA ALA A 420 9.22 24.78 -5.58
C ALA A 420 9.41 25.07 -7.08
N LYS A 421 9.03 26.27 -7.52
CA LYS A 421 9.23 26.75 -8.89
C LYS A 421 10.35 27.79 -8.91
N VAL A 422 11.41 27.51 -9.68
CA VAL A 422 12.54 28.41 -9.91
C VAL A 422 12.73 28.59 -11.42
N GLY A 423 12.35 29.76 -11.94
CA GLY A 423 12.26 29.97 -13.38
C GLY A 423 11.29 28.97 -14.02
N GLN A 424 11.78 28.14 -14.95
CA GLN A 424 11.01 27.07 -15.60
C GLN A 424 11.14 25.70 -14.90
N LYS A 425 12.02 25.58 -13.89
CA LYS A 425 12.24 24.32 -13.18
C LYS A 425 11.22 24.16 -12.06
N SER A 426 10.64 22.97 -11.97
CA SER A 426 9.78 22.55 -10.86
C SER A 426 10.50 21.45 -10.07
N ILE A 427 10.69 21.66 -8.77
CA ILE A 427 11.48 20.78 -7.90
C ILE A 427 10.57 20.28 -6.78
N LEU A 428 10.39 18.96 -6.70
CA LEU A 428 9.69 18.30 -5.60
C LEU A 428 10.62 18.19 -4.39
N LEU A 429 10.13 18.56 -3.21
CA LEU A 429 10.90 18.62 -1.98
C LEU A 429 10.14 17.95 -0.83
N ASP A 430 10.85 17.09 -0.09
CA ASP A 430 10.38 16.49 1.16
C ASP A 430 11.54 16.47 2.15
N ALA A 431 11.42 17.20 3.26
CA ALA A 431 12.49 17.38 4.24
C ALA A 431 12.47 16.35 5.39
N THR A 432 11.64 15.32 5.30
CA THR A 432 11.52 14.28 6.35
C THR A 432 12.67 13.26 6.36
N ASP A 433 13.38 13.08 5.24
CA ASP A 433 14.51 12.15 5.15
C ASP A 433 15.86 12.88 5.16
N LYS A 434 16.66 12.59 6.20
CA LYS A 434 17.95 13.26 6.44
C LYS A 434 19.05 12.90 5.45
N PHE A 435 18.86 11.88 4.62
CA PHE A 435 19.91 11.35 3.74
C PHE A 435 19.61 11.53 2.26
N LEU A 436 18.44 12.08 1.92
CA LEU A 436 18.10 12.40 0.54
C LEU A 436 18.47 13.84 0.17
N PRO A 437 19.02 14.05 -1.04
CA PRO A 437 19.29 15.38 -1.58
C PRO A 437 18.02 16.06 -2.11
N VAL A 438 18.13 17.38 -2.35
CA VAL A 438 17.13 18.20 -3.05
C VAL A 438 16.65 17.49 -4.31
N GLY A 439 15.33 17.46 -4.52
CA GLY A 439 14.70 16.87 -5.70
C GLY A 439 14.44 15.36 -5.60
N MET A 440 14.97 14.65 -4.59
CA MET A 440 14.68 13.24 -4.36
C MET A 440 13.64 13.07 -3.26
N LEU A 441 12.45 12.59 -3.65
CA LEU A 441 11.43 12.19 -2.69
C LEU A 441 11.80 10.85 -2.01
N PRO A 442 11.44 10.64 -0.73
CA PRO A 442 11.55 9.35 -0.08
C PRO A 442 10.86 8.24 -0.86
N GLU A 443 11.39 7.00 -0.79
CA GLU A 443 10.85 5.87 -1.56
C GLU A 443 9.35 5.67 -1.32
N ARG A 444 8.89 5.83 -0.07
CA ARG A 444 7.46 5.75 0.30
C ARG A 444 6.55 6.73 -0.46
N CYS A 445 7.08 7.81 -1.03
CA CYS A 445 6.33 8.80 -1.81
C CYS A 445 6.34 8.49 -3.32
N LEU A 446 7.13 7.51 -3.79
CA LEU A 446 7.24 7.14 -5.22
C LEU A 446 6.04 6.26 -5.63
N ASN A 447 4.88 6.89 -5.80
CA ASN A 447 3.62 6.20 -6.03
C ASN A 447 2.77 6.88 -7.12
N GLY A 448 3.27 6.89 -8.34
CA GLY A 448 2.56 7.48 -9.49
C GLY A 448 2.64 9.00 -9.52
N LYS A 449 1.51 9.68 -9.29
CA LYS A 449 1.39 11.14 -9.41
C LYS A 449 0.84 11.77 -8.13
N GLY A 450 1.21 13.03 -7.89
CA GLY A 450 0.67 13.87 -6.82
C GLY A 450 -0.15 15.04 -7.38
N LEU A 451 -1.12 15.51 -6.60
CA LEU A 451 -1.98 16.64 -6.92
C LEU A 451 -1.37 17.93 -6.36
N VAL A 452 -0.87 18.79 -7.25
CA VAL A 452 -0.44 20.15 -6.91
C VAL A 452 -1.67 20.98 -6.62
N ALA A 453 -1.78 21.49 -5.40
CA ALA A 453 -2.83 22.44 -5.04
C ALA A 453 -2.29 23.87 -5.18
N SER A 454 -2.84 24.65 -6.10
CA SER A 454 -2.40 26.03 -6.37
C SER A 454 -3.59 27.01 -6.50
N ALA A 455 -3.32 28.30 -6.35
CA ALA A 455 -4.34 29.33 -6.55
C ALA A 455 -4.87 29.38 -8.00
N GLU A 456 -4.12 28.82 -8.95
CA GLU A 456 -4.47 28.74 -10.38
C GLU A 456 -5.32 27.50 -10.70
N GLY A 457 -5.59 26.62 -9.72
CA GLY A 457 -6.36 25.39 -9.90
C GLY A 457 -5.60 24.17 -9.39
N PHE A 458 -5.52 23.12 -10.20
CA PHE A 458 -4.77 21.91 -9.86
C PHE A 458 -3.87 21.47 -11.02
N GLN A 459 -2.82 20.73 -10.70
CA GLN A 459 -1.99 20.05 -11.70
C GLN A 459 -1.54 18.70 -11.16
N TRP A 460 -1.47 17.67 -12.01
CA TRP A 460 -0.79 16.44 -11.66
C TRP A 460 0.71 16.54 -11.94
N VAL A 461 1.52 16.04 -11.01
CA VAL A 461 2.99 15.96 -11.15
C VAL A 461 3.46 14.53 -10.93
N SER A 462 4.40 14.07 -11.75
CA SER A 462 5.03 12.75 -11.58
C SER A 462 5.84 12.71 -10.28
N LEU A 463 5.65 11.65 -9.50
CA LEU A 463 6.39 11.39 -8.27
C LEU A 463 7.58 10.44 -8.51
N GLN A 464 7.92 10.14 -9.76
CA GLN A 464 9.07 9.29 -10.08
C GLN A 464 10.38 9.98 -9.68
N SER A 465 11.36 9.17 -9.25
CA SER A 465 12.67 9.71 -8.93
C SER A 465 13.32 10.33 -10.17
N PRO A 466 13.88 11.55 -10.08
CA PRO A 466 14.51 12.21 -11.23
C PRO A 466 15.87 11.61 -11.60
N THR A 467 16.44 10.76 -10.73
CA THR A 467 17.74 10.14 -10.94
C THR A 467 17.66 8.64 -10.67
N LYS A 468 18.48 7.87 -11.38
CA LYS A 468 18.64 6.45 -11.08
C LYS A 468 19.52 6.24 -9.86
N THR A 469 19.14 5.28 -9.04
CA THR A 469 20.04 4.67 -8.05
C THR A 469 21.15 3.92 -8.76
N LYS A 470 22.40 4.09 -8.33
CA LYS A 470 23.52 3.34 -8.89
C LYS A 470 24.35 2.73 -7.77
N THR A 471 24.75 1.48 -7.96
CA THR A 471 25.75 0.83 -7.13
C THR A 471 26.84 0.25 -8.02
N PHE A 472 28.07 0.67 -7.78
CA PHE A 472 29.26 0.19 -8.49
C PHE A 472 30.19 -0.53 -7.52
N TYR A 473 30.53 -1.77 -7.84
CA TYR A 473 31.48 -2.60 -7.11
C TYR A 473 32.71 -2.81 -7.98
N SER A 474 33.89 -2.52 -7.45
CA SER A 474 35.18 -2.71 -8.12
C SER A 474 36.13 -3.48 -7.23
N ALA A 475 36.43 -4.72 -7.61
CA ALA A 475 37.39 -5.58 -6.92
C ALA A 475 38.69 -5.67 -7.72
N ASP A 476 39.83 -5.44 -7.08
CA ASP A 476 41.17 -5.74 -7.60
C ASP A 476 41.81 -6.76 -6.66
N LEU A 477 41.89 -8.01 -7.11
CA LEU A 477 42.23 -9.17 -6.30
C LEU A 477 43.39 -9.94 -6.92
N LYS A 478 44.22 -10.54 -6.07
CA LYS A 478 45.25 -11.50 -6.45
C LYS A 478 44.90 -12.84 -5.83
N LEU A 479 44.85 -13.88 -6.64
CA LEU A 479 44.78 -15.26 -6.17
C LEU A 479 46.18 -15.66 -5.68
N THR A 480 46.29 -16.09 -4.44
CA THR A 480 47.55 -16.57 -3.86
C THR A 480 47.75 -18.06 -4.15
N ASP A 481 48.99 -18.53 -4.01
CA ASP A 481 49.32 -19.96 -4.11
C ASP A 481 48.63 -20.83 -3.05
N SER A 482 48.17 -20.20 -1.96
CA SER A 482 47.41 -20.83 -0.88
C SER A 482 45.90 -20.87 -1.11
N GLY A 483 45.42 -20.46 -2.29
CA GLY A 483 44.00 -20.47 -2.64
C GLY A 483 43.18 -19.34 -2.03
N GLU A 484 43.82 -18.25 -1.56
CA GLU A 484 43.13 -17.08 -1.00
C GLU A 484 43.05 -15.95 -2.04
N LEU A 485 41.99 -15.14 -2.00
CA LEU A 485 41.91 -13.91 -2.78
C LEU A 485 42.28 -12.72 -1.89
N LYS A 486 43.33 -11.96 -2.25
CA LYS A 486 43.80 -10.79 -1.51
C LYS A 486 43.78 -9.53 -2.37
N GLY A 487 43.26 -8.44 -1.84
CA GLY A 487 43.35 -7.14 -2.50
C GLY A 487 42.31 -6.15 -2.00
N SER A 488 41.85 -5.30 -2.92
CA SER A 488 40.99 -4.16 -2.60
C SER A 488 39.59 -4.32 -3.19
N LEU A 489 38.59 -3.87 -2.45
CA LEU A 489 37.20 -3.75 -2.88
C LEU A 489 36.75 -2.31 -2.66
N LYS A 490 36.28 -1.68 -3.74
CA LYS A 490 35.64 -0.37 -3.72
C LYS A 490 34.15 -0.51 -4.02
N ILE A 491 33.32 0.18 -3.25
CA ILE A 491 31.87 0.27 -3.46
C ILE A 491 31.49 1.73 -3.54
N ASP A 492 30.90 2.16 -4.66
CA ASP A 492 30.34 3.51 -4.83
C ASP A 492 28.81 3.41 -4.92
N LYS A 493 28.09 4.10 -4.04
CA LYS A 493 26.61 4.13 -4.00
C LYS A 493 26.10 5.54 -4.28
N THR A 494 25.06 5.67 -5.12
CA THR A 494 24.32 6.92 -5.37
C THR A 494 22.81 6.72 -5.25
N GLY A 495 22.06 7.82 -5.16
CA GLY A 495 20.60 7.76 -5.04
C GLY A 495 20.16 7.08 -3.75
N TYR A 496 19.09 6.27 -3.81
CA TYR A 496 18.51 5.62 -2.63
C TYR A 496 19.49 4.67 -1.92
N SER A 497 20.31 3.91 -2.67
CA SER A 497 21.35 3.05 -2.06
C SER A 497 22.38 3.82 -1.22
N SER A 498 22.68 5.07 -1.58
CA SER A 498 23.60 5.91 -0.79
C SER A 498 22.93 6.47 0.47
N ALA A 499 21.63 6.75 0.38
CA ALA A 499 20.85 7.21 1.52
C ALA A 499 20.71 6.09 2.56
N ASP A 500 20.38 4.87 2.12
CA ASP A 500 20.27 3.70 2.98
C ASP A 500 21.60 3.34 3.65
N ALA A 501 22.70 3.37 2.89
CA ALA A 501 24.04 3.11 3.43
C ALA A 501 24.42 4.12 4.52
N ARG A 502 24.20 5.43 4.28
CA ARG A 502 24.44 6.48 5.27
C ARG A 502 23.57 6.30 6.51
N LYS A 503 22.29 6.01 6.33
CA LYS A 503 21.34 5.78 7.42
C LYS A 503 21.81 4.64 8.32
N SER A 504 22.19 3.50 7.72
CA SER A 504 22.71 2.35 8.46
C SER A 504 24.05 2.67 9.15
N TYR A 505 24.99 3.27 8.43
CA TYR A 505 26.32 3.60 8.95
C TYR A 505 26.26 4.57 10.14
N LEU A 506 25.50 5.66 10.01
CA LEU A 506 25.39 6.69 11.05
C LEU A 506 24.54 6.23 12.25
N ALA A 507 23.57 5.34 12.04
CA ALA A 507 22.76 4.80 13.14
C ALA A 507 23.51 3.75 13.97
N ASN A 508 24.28 2.86 13.30
CA ASN A 508 24.92 1.71 13.96
C ASN A 508 26.39 1.95 14.32
N GLY A 509 27.04 2.93 13.67
CA GLY A 509 28.48 3.14 13.76
C GLY A 509 29.28 2.15 12.90
N GLU A 510 30.53 2.50 12.63
CA GLU A 510 31.41 1.79 11.69
C GLU A 510 31.58 0.30 12.04
N LYS A 511 31.79 -0.02 13.32
CA LYS A 511 32.04 -1.41 13.77
C LYS A 511 30.88 -2.34 13.44
N ASP A 512 29.66 -1.94 13.79
CA ASP A 512 28.48 -2.77 13.56
C ASP A 512 28.06 -2.79 12.09
N TYR A 513 28.31 -1.69 11.37
CA TYR A 513 28.17 -1.65 9.92
C TYR A 513 29.09 -2.66 9.22
N LEU A 514 30.38 -2.70 9.58
CA LEU A 514 31.35 -3.65 9.04
C LEU A 514 31.05 -5.10 9.46
N LYS A 515 30.56 -5.30 10.68
CA LYS A 515 30.09 -6.61 11.14
C LYS A 515 28.95 -7.13 10.27
N ALA A 516 27.93 -6.30 10.01
CA ALA A 516 26.83 -6.66 9.12
C ALA A 516 27.30 -6.90 7.68
N PHE A 517 28.27 -6.11 7.20
CA PHE A 517 28.87 -6.27 5.87
C PHE A 517 29.60 -7.62 5.70
N THR A 518 30.26 -8.12 6.75
CA THR A 518 31.02 -9.38 6.74
C THR A 518 30.22 -10.58 7.25
N GLU A 519 29.01 -10.36 7.77
CA GLU A 519 28.18 -11.43 8.35
C GLU A 519 27.93 -12.55 7.33
N GLY A 520 28.18 -13.79 7.77
CA GLY A 520 28.04 -14.99 6.95
C GLY A 520 29.10 -15.16 5.85
N ARG A 521 30.20 -14.39 5.88
CA ARG A 521 31.30 -14.46 4.89
C ARG A 521 32.63 -14.79 5.56
N SER A 522 33.46 -15.57 4.87
CA SER A 522 34.82 -15.90 5.32
C SER A 522 35.83 -14.82 4.94
N TRP A 523 35.56 -13.58 5.34
CA TRP A 523 36.33 -12.39 4.94
C TRP A 523 37.07 -11.79 6.13
N THR A 524 38.32 -11.39 5.90
CA THR A 524 39.10 -10.62 6.87
C THR A 524 39.39 -9.25 6.29
N LEU A 525 38.87 -8.20 6.96
CA LEU A 525 39.13 -6.81 6.59
C LEU A 525 40.38 -6.32 7.32
N SER A 526 41.46 -6.03 6.59
CA SER A 526 42.67 -5.45 7.18
C SER A 526 42.61 -3.93 7.30
N LYS A 527 41.82 -3.28 6.43
CA LYS A 527 41.59 -1.83 6.45
C LYS A 527 40.24 -1.52 5.81
N SER A 528 39.52 -0.55 6.36
CA SER A 528 38.32 0.03 5.77
C SER A 528 38.41 1.56 5.79
N GLU A 529 37.93 2.21 4.73
CA GLU A 529 37.82 3.65 4.61
C GLU A 529 36.46 4.01 4.03
N PHE A 530 35.82 5.03 4.62
CA PHE A 530 34.53 5.55 4.21
C PHE A 530 34.66 7.01 3.79
N GLN A 531 34.23 7.35 2.58
CA GLN A 531 34.25 8.73 2.07
C GLN A 531 32.83 9.25 1.89
N ASN A 532 32.66 10.57 2.02
CA ASN A 532 31.39 11.28 1.80
C ASN A 532 30.23 10.82 2.70
N VAL A 533 30.53 10.36 3.91
CA VAL A 533 29.54 9.90 4.90
C VAL A 533 28.48 10.97 5.17
N ASN A 534 28.91 12.24 5.33
CA ASN A 534 28.01 13.37 5.59
C ASN A 534 27.64 14.17 4.32
N GLU A 535 28.28 13.89 3.19
CA GLU A 535 28.13 14.63 1.93
C GLU A 535 27.04 14.00 1.05
N ILE A 536 25.77 14.27 1.36
CA ILE A 536 24.59 13.64 0.73
C ILE A 536 24.45 13.85 -0.79
N HIS A 537 25.10 14.86 -1.35
CA HIS A 537 25.14 15.11 -2.80
C HIS A 537 26.25 14.33 -3.52
N GLN A 538 27.17 13.73 -2.77
CA GLN A 538 28.26 12.92 -3.30
C GLN A 538 27.94 11.42 -3.15
N PRO A 539 28.58 10.54 -3.92
CA PRO A 539 28.45 9.10 -3.71
C PRO A 539 28.98 8.70 -2.32
N PHE A 540 28.28 7.83 -1.61
CA PHE A 540 28.82 7.15 -0.42
C PHE A 540 29.82 6.10 -0.91
N LYS A 541 31.08 6.21 -0.50
CA LYS A 541 32.14 5.32 -0.98
C LYS A 541 32.73 4.51 0.16
N GLU A 542 32.92 3.23 -0.10
CA GLU A 542 33.52 2.26 0.82
C GLU A 542 34.74 1.67 0.13
N ILE A 543 35.88 1.63 0.83
CA ILE A 543 37.12 1.06 0.33
C ILE A 543 37.63 0.08 1.39
N HIS A 544 37.77 -1.18 1.00
CA HIS A 544 38.21 -2.24 1.90
C HIS A 544 39.45 -2.93 1.35
N GLU A 545 40.46 -3.11 2.19
CA GLU A 545 41.54 -4.08 1.97
C GLU A 545 41.13 -5.37 2.66
N LEU A 546 41.06 -6.46 1.90
CA LEU A 546 40.50 -7.72 2.39
C LEU A 546 41.22 -8.97 1.89
N THR A 547 41.15 -10.00 2.71
CA THR A 547 41.46 -11.39 2.38
C THR A 547 40.17 -12.20 2.38
N ILE A 548 39.92 -12.95 1.31
CA ILE A 548 38.73 -13.77 1.10
C ILE A 548 39.16 -15.23 0.98
N ASN A 549 38.62 -16.07 1.86
CA ASN A 549 38.91 -17.51 1.94
C ASN A 549 37.73 -18.37 1.44
N GLU A 550 36.93 -17.79 0.56
CA GLU A 550 35.80 -18.42 -0.12
C GLU A 550 35.87 -18.11 -1.63
N HIS A 551 34.94 -18.63 -2.43
CA HIS A 551 34.91 -18.52 -3.90
C HIS A 551 35.98 -19.30 -4.68
N ILE A 552 36.89 -19.98 -3.98
CA ILE A 552 37.87 -20.90 -4.56
C ILE A 552 37.52 -22.32 -4.15
N THR A 553 37.58 -23.26 -5.09
CA THR A 553 37.50 -24.70 -4.83
C THR A 553 38.64 -25.39 -5.55
N GLU A 554 39.49 -26.09 -4.80
CA GLU A 554 40.62 -26.83 -5.35
C GLU A 554 40.26 -28.31 -5.52
N ALA A 555 40.62 -28.87 -6.68
CA ALA A 555 40.46 -30.28 -6.99
C ALA A 555 41.72 -30.78 -7.72
N GLY A 556 42.67 -31.33 -6.95
CA GLY A 556 43.96 -31.78 -7.50
C GLY A 556 44.78 -30.62 -8.06
N SER A 557 45.04 -30.62 -9.37
CA SER A 557 45.77 -29.54 -10.07
C SER A 557 44.87 -28.47 -10.70
N THR A 558 43.57 -28.51 -10.41
CA THR A 558 42.54 -27.63 -10.97
C THR A 558 41.95 -26.73 -9.89
N ILE A 559 41.78 -25.45 -10.22
CA ILE A 559 41.13 -24.46 -9.37
C ILE A 559 39.85 -23.99 -10.06
N TYR A 560 38.73 -24.05 -9.33
CA TYR A 560 37.46 -23.45 -9.72
C TYR A 560 37.29 -22.12 -8.97
N LEU A 561 37.27 -21.02 -9.70
CA LEU A 561 37.14 -19.66 -9.19
C LEU A 561 35.74 -19.12 -9.53
N SER A 562 34.96 -18.76 -8.52
CA SER A 562 33.74 -17.96 -8.73
C SER A 562 34.12 -16.48 -8.75
N PRO A 563 34.00 -15.78 -9.90
CA PRO A 563 34.54 -14.43 -10.02
C PRO A 563 33.71 -13.36 -9.30
N PHE A 564 32.53 -13.68 -8.77
CA PHE A 564 31.66 -12.74 -8.08
C PHE A 564 31.80 -12.86 -6.56
N ILE A 565 32.54 -11.94 -5.96
CA ILE A 565 32.62 -11.80 -4.50
C ILE A 565 31.46 -10.97 -3.92
N LEU A 566 30.80 -10.15 -4.74
CA LEU A 566 29.59 -9.37 -4.43
C LEU A 566 28.68 -9.30 -5.65
N ALA A 567 27.49 -8.70 -5.48
CA ALA A 567 26.52 -8.48 -6.55
C ALA A 567 26.11 -9.76 -7.32
N LYS A 568 26.24 -10.92 -6.64
CA LYS A 568 25.75 -12.21 -7.13
C LYS A 568 24.33 -12.42 -6.64
N ALA A 569 23.38 -12.54 -7.57
CA ALA A 569 22.04 -13.00 -7.27
C ALA A 569 22.12 -14.46 -6.81
N LYS A 570 21.81 -14.71 -5.53
CA LYS A 570 21.84 -16.06 -4.95
C LYS A 570 20.80 -16.97 -5.59
N GLU A 571 19.63 -16.41 -5.86
CA GLU A 571 18.50 -17.09 -6.49
C GLU A 571 17.67 -16.09 -7.29
N ASN A 572 16.79 -16.59 -8.16
CA ASN A 572 15.84 -15.75 -8.86
C ASN A 572 14.80 -15.20 -7.85
N PRO A 573 14.67 -13.86 -7.70
CA PRO A 573 13.66 -13.27 -6.81
C PRO A 573 12.21 -13.59 -7.25
N PHE A 574 12.03 -14.01 -8.51
CA PHE A 574 10.74 -14.31 -9.13
C PHE A 574 10.51 -15.83 -9.24
N LYS A 575 10.14 -16.43 -8.12
CA LYS A 575 9.96 -17.89 -8.01
C LYS A 575 8.65 -18.40 -8.62
N LEU A 576 7.58 -17.60 -8.55
CA LEU A 576 6.25 -17.96 -9.03
C LEU A 576 6.23 -18.14 -10.55
N GLU A 577 5.53 -19.15 -11.07
CA GLU A 577 5.38 -19.31 -12.52
C GLU A 577 4.48 -18.25 -13.15
N LYS A 578 3.43 -17.88 -12.41
CA LYS A 578 2.48 -16.83 -12.77
C LYS A 578 2.32 -15.89 -11.59
N ARG A 579 2.09 -14.61 -11.89
CA ARG A 579 1.79 -13.60 -10.88
C ARG A 579 0.41 -13.03 -11.08
N THR A 580 -0.21 -12.68 -9.96
CA THR A 580 -1.47 -11.94 -9.95
C THR A 580 -1.20 -10.44 -9.89
N TYR A 581 -0.08 -10.02 -9.30
CA TYR A 581 0.23 -8.60 -9.07
C TYR A 581 1.45 -8.15 -9.88
N PRO A 582 1.51 -6.86 -10.29
CA PRO A 582 2.67 -6.34 -10.99
C PRO A 582 3.91 -6.33 -10.08
N VAL A 583 5.08 -6.26 -10.71
CA VAL A 583 6.36 -6.03 -10.02
C VAL A 583 6.62 -4.53 -10.01
N ASP A 584 6.88 -3.95 -8.84
CA ASP A 584 7.26 -2.55 -8.68
C ASP A 584 8.54 -2.41 -7.83
N PHE A 585 9.62 -1.98 -8.48
CA PHE A 585 10.92 -1.70 -7.86
C PHE A 585 11.01 -0.31 -7.19
N ALA A 586 9.92 0.47 -7.18
CA ALA A 586 9.82 1.86 -6.71
C ALA A 586 10.61 2.89 -7.54
N HIS A 587 11.84 2.57 -7.97
CA HIS A 587 12.65 3.42 -8.81
C HIS A 587 13.54 2.61 -9.77
N ALA A 588 14.02 3.25 -10.83
CA ALA A 588 15.02 2.68 -11.72
C ALA A 588 16.40 2.56 -11.03
N PHE A 589 17.19 1.57 -11.41
CA PHE A 589 18.53 1.37 -10.85
C PHE A 589 19.52 0.73 -11.82
N ASP A 590 20.80 1.02 -11.60
CA ASP A 590 21.94 0.39 -12.27
C ASP A 590 22.83 -0.27 -11.20
N GLU A 591 23.10 -1.57 -11.35
CA GLU A 591 24.11 -2.28 -10.57
C GLU A 591 25.24 -2.76 -11.49
N MET A 592 26.47 -2.39 -11.17
CA MET A 592 27.64 -2.75 -11.96
C MET A 592 28.72 -3.34 -11.07
N TYR A 593 29.20 -4.51 -11.44
CA TYR A 593 30.27 -5.24 -10.78
C TYR A 593 31.44 -5.42 -11.75
N THR A 594 32.62 -4.97 -11.34
CA THR A 594 33.87 -5.21 -12.04
C THR A 594 34.85 -5.92 -11.13
N ALA A 595 35.52 -6.95 -11.65
CA ALA A 595 36.60 -7.63 -10.94
C ALA A 595 37.81 -7.77 -11.84
N ARG A 596 38.96 -7.36 -11.32
CA ARG A 596 40.28 -7.67 -11.87
C ARG A 596 40.92 -8.71 -10.96
N ILE A 597 41.23 -9.89 -11.50
CA ILE A 597 41.79 -11.01 -10.75
C ILE A 597 43.13 -11.40 -11.38
N THR A 598 44.23 -11.16 -10.67
CA THR A 598 45.56 -11.62 -11.08
C THR A 598 45.76 -13.06 -10.63
N ILE A 599 46.08 -13.93 -11.58
CA ILE A 599 46.34 -15.35 -11.37
C ILE A 599 47.83 -15.56 -11.02
N PRO A 600 48.15 -16.45 -10.07
CA PRO A 600 49.53 -16.71 -9.67
C PRO A 600 50.34 -17.36 -10.80
N GLU A 601 51.67 -17.25 -10.69
CA GLU A 601 52.56 -17.95 -11.61
C GLU A 601 52.36 -19.46 -11.50
N GLY A 602 52.57 -20.17 -12.61
CA GLY A 602 52.37 -21.62 -12.65
C GLY A 602 50.92 -22.07 -12.89
N TYR A 603 49.96 -21.17 -13.12
CA TYR A 603 48.61 -21.51 -13.57
C TYR A 603 48.29 -20.93 -14.95
N VAL A 604 47.37 -21.60 -15.67
CA VAL A 604 46.76 -21.14 -16.93
C VAL A 604 45.25 -21.25 -16.83
N ILE A 605 44.54 -20.39 -17.56
CA ILE A 605 43.08 -20.46 -17.68
C ILE A 605 42.74 -21.59 -18.66
N ASP A 606 41.92 -22.52 -18.21
CA ASP A 606 41.43 -23.65 -19.01
C ASP A 606 40.04 -23.33 -19.59
N GLU A 607 39.15 -22.78 -18.76
CA GLU A 607 37.80 -22.39 -19.16
C GLU A 607 37.39 -21.05 -18.53
N MET A 608 36.69 -20.21 -19.31
CA MET A 608 36.17 -18.93 -18.87
C MET A 608 34.76 -18.69 -19.41
N PRO A 609 33.85 -18.09 -18.61
CA PRO A 609 32.52 -17.68 -19.05
C PRO A 609 32.54 -16.83 -20.33
N LYS A 610 31.69 -17.17 -21.31
CA LYS A 610 31.53 -16.36 -22.53
C LYS A 610 30.76 -15.06 -22.26
N SER A 611 31.02 -14.01 -23.03
CA SER A 611 30.21 -12.78 -22.92
C SER A 611 28.74 -13.04 -23.29
N LYS A 612 27.82 -12.36 -22.60
CA LYS A 612 26.37 -12.49 -22.84
C LYS A 612 25.67 -11.15 -22.61
N VAL A 613 24.70 -10.83 -23.46
CA VAL A 613 23.78 -9.70 -23.27
C VAL A 613 22.36 -10.22 -23.31
N ILE A 614 21.53 -9.74 -22.40
CA ILE A 614 20.11 -10.05 -22.27
C ILE A 614 19.39 -8.72 -22.14
N ALA A 615 18.34 -8.50 -22.90
CA ALA A 615 17.55 -7.28 -22.82
C ALA A 615 16.07 -7.61 -22.95
N LEU A 616 15.25 -6.92 -22.17
CA LEU A 616 13.81 -6.89 -22.37
C LEU A 616 13.42 -5.90 -23.47
N PRO A 617 12.21 -6.01 -24.04
CA PRO A 617 11.69 -5.05 -25.01
C PRO A 617 11.83 -3.61 -24.53
N GLU A 618 12.06 -2.71 -25.48
CA GLU A 618 12.24 -1.26 -25.25
C GLU A 618 13.38 -0.92 -24.27
N ASN A 619 14.31 -1.86 -24.04
CA ASN A 619 15.37 -1.75 -23.02
C ASN A 619 14.83 -1.48 -21.61
N THR A 620 13.62 -1.93 -21.27
CA THR A 620 13.05 -1.78 -19.92
C THR A 620 13.93 -2.43 -18.83
N ALA A 621 14.63 -3.51 -19.16
CA ALA A 621 15.71 -4.09 -18.38
C ALA A 621 16.83 -4.60 -19.30
N ARG A 622 18.08 -4.55 -18.83
CA ARG A 622 19.25 -5.04 -19.56
C ARG A 622 20.27 -5.65 -18.60
N TYR A 623 20.78 -6.82 -18.95
CA TYR A 623 21.90 -7.47 -18.29
C TYR A 623 23.02 -7.69 -19.29
N SER A 624 24.25 -7.34 -18.95
CA SER A 624 25.43 -7.65 -19.75
C SER A 624 26.55 -8.19 -18.89
N TYR A 625 27.14 -9.28 -19.35
CA TYR A 625 28.29 -9.94 -18.76
C TYR A 625 29.42 -10.01 -19.78
N ASN A 626 30.61 -9.58 -19.39
CA ASN A 626 31.83 -9.68 -20.17
C ASN A 626 32.95 -10.25 -19.30
N ALA A 627 33.72 -11.18 -19.88
CA ALA A 627 34.93 -11.71 -19.30
C ALA A 627 36.04 -11.63 -20.35
N ALA A 628 37.19 -11.12 -19.95
CA ALA A 628 38.35 -10.95 -20.81
C ALA A 628 39.63 -11.33 -20.06
N GLN A 629 40.62 -11.81 -20.81
CA GLN A 629 41.95 -12.12 -20.28
C GLN A 629 42.99 -11.22 -20.96
N ALA A 630 43.88 -10.66 -20.15
CA ALA A 630 45.09 -9.98 -20.63
C ALA A 630 46.29 -10.48 -19.80
N GLY A 631 47.17 -11.28 -20.42
CA GLY A 631 48.27 -11.94 -19.71
C GLY A 631 47.74 -12.88 -18.61
N ASN A 632 48.22 -12.69 -17.38
CA ASN A 632 47.78 -13.43 -16.19
C ASN A 632 46.61 -12.76 -15.44
N THR A 633 46.00 -11.72 -16.02
CA THR A 633 44.90 -11.00 -15.40
C THR A 633 43.59 -11.34 -16.09
N ILE A 634 42.57 -11.64 -15.29
CA ILE A 634 41.18 -11.79 -15.70
C ILE A 634 40.43 -10.51 -15.35
N SER A 635 39.65 -10.01 -16.30
CA SER A 635 38.75 -8.87 -16.10
C SER A 635 37.32 -9.32 -16.33
N ILE A 636 36.47 -9.15 -15.32
CA ILE A 636 35.04 -9.43 -15.37
C ILE A 636 34.27 -8.11 -15.25
N THR A 637 33.25 -7.94 -16.07
CA THR A 637 32.28 -6.84 -15.96
C THR A 637 30.87 -7.41 -16.07
N SER A 638 30.04 -7.15 -15.06
CA SER A 638 28.64 -7.54 -14.99
C SER A 638 27.80 -6.30 -14.70
N SER A 639 26.82 -5.99 -15.56
CA SER A 639 25.96 -4.82 -15.42
C SER A 639 24.50 -5.24 -15.53
N LEU A 640 23.72 -4.93 -14.49
CA LEU A 640 22.27 -5.03 -14.45
C LEU A 640 21.68 -3.62 -14.45
N VAL A 641 20.78 -3.35 -15.39
CA VAL A 641 20.09 -2.07 -15.54
C VAL A 641 18.59 -2.33 -15.56
N ILE A 642 17.86 -1.67 -14.67
CA ILE A 642 16.40 -1.61 -14.65
C ILE A 642 16.00 -0.16 -14.94
N ASN A 643 15.42 0.09 -16.11
CA ASN A 643 15.05 1.44 -16.59
C ASN A 643 13.64 1.86 -16.19
N ARG A 644 12.80 0.92 -15.75
CA ARG A 644 11.40 1.16 -15.37
C ARG A 644 11.13 0.48 -14.04
N SER A 645 10.41 1.15 -13.15
CA SER A 645 10.08 0.60 -11.83
C SER A 645 8.98 -0.45 -11.90
N LEU A 646 7.98 -0.28 -12.77
CA LEU A 646 6.79 -1.14 -12.86
C LEU A 646 6.88 -2.13 -14.03
N PHE A 647 6.50 -3.39 -13.80
CA PHE A 647 6.28 -4.42 -14.82
C PHE A 647 4.92 -5.09 -14.59
N THR A 648 4.09 -5.18 -15.62
CA THR A 648 2.72 -5.73 -15.53
C THR A 648 2.72 -7.25 -15.37
N GLN A 649 1.55 -7.85 -15.12
CA GLN A 649 1.43 -9.32 -15.08
C GLN A 649 1.82 -9.96 -16.43
N GLU A 650 1.53 -9.28 -17.54
CA GLU A 650 1.83 -9.77 -18.89
C GLU A 650 3.34 -9.75 -19.17
N GLU A 651 4.06 -8.80 -18.61
CA GLU A 651 5.52 -8.67 -18.76
C GLU A 651 6.29 -9.59 -17.80
N TYR A 652 5.63 -10.08 -16.73
CA TYR A 652 6.25 -10.87 -15.68
C TYR A 652 7.01 -12.12 -16.17
N PRO A 653 6.48 -12.96 -17.08
CA PRO A 653 7.21 -14.14 -17.56
C PRO A 653 8.57 -13.78 -18.18
N ASN A 654 8.64 -12.68 -18.91
CA ASN A 654 9.88 -12.20 -19.52
C ASN A 654 10.86 -11.69 -18.46
N LEU A 655 10.37 -10.97 -17.44
CA LEU A 655 11.20 -10.50 -16.33
C LEU A 655 11.74 -11.67 -15.49
N ARG A 656 10.92 -12.69 -15.23
CA ARG A 656 11.34 -13.91 -14.53
C ARG A 656 12.44 -14.63 -15.30
N GLU A 657 12.26 -14.84 -16.60
CA GLU A 657 13.26 -15.48 -17.44
C GLU A 657 14.56 -14.66 -17.55
N PHE A 658 14.44 -13.34 -17.64
CA PHE A 658 15.58 -12.42 -17.59
C PHE A 658 16.44 -12.64 -16.33
N TYR A 659 15.82 -12.71 -15.15
CA TYR A 659 16.53 -12.98 -13.89
C TYR A 659 17.04 -14.42 -13.80
N SER A 660 16.34 -15.41 -14.36
CA SER A 660 16.81 -16.81 -14.42
C SER A 660 18.14 -16.89 -15.19
N GLN A 661 18.20 -16.26 -16.35
CA GLN A 661 19.42 -16.25 -17.15
C GLN A 661 20.54 -15.43 -16.53
N LEU A 662 20.21 -14.33 -15.82
CA LEU A 662 21.18 -13.56 -15.05
C LEU A 662 21.80 -14.42 -13.94
N VAL A 663 20.98 -15.08 -13.13
CA VAL A 663 21.43 -15.95 -12.01
C VAL A 663 22.30 -17.09 -12.53
N ALA A 664 21.85 -17.78 -13.59
CA ALA A 664 22.62 -18.84 -14.24
C ALA A 664 23.97 -18.31 -14.74
N LYS A 665 23.99 -17.10 -15.33
CA LYS A 665 25.22 -16.50 -15.84
C LYS A 665 26.21 -16.14 -14.74
N GLN A 666 25.73 -15.60 -13.63
CA GLN A 666 26.57 -15.27 -12.46
C GLN A 666 27.05 -16.51 -11.69
N ALA A 667 26.45 -17.69 -11.93
CA ALA A 667 26.86 -18.95 -11.33
C ALA A 667 28.05 -19.61 -12.05
N GLU A 668 28.32 -19.25 -13.31
CA GLU A 668 29.45 -19.80 -14.07
C GLU A 668 30.79 -19.52 -13.37
N GLN A 669 31.67 -20.51 -13.37
CA GLN A 669 33.00 -20.45 -12.75
C GLN A 669 34.09 -20.33 -13.81
N ILE A 670 35.25 -19.85 -13.38
CA ILE A 670 36.48 -19.87 -14.16
C ILE A 670 37.29 -21.09 -13.71
N VAL A 671 37.83 -21.83 -14.67
CA VAL A 671 38.65 -23.01 -14.40
C VAL A 671 40.10 -22.69 -14.70
N LEU A 672 40.98 -22.90 -13.73
CA LEU A 672 42.43 -22.77 -13.87
C LEU A 672 43.08 -24.14 -13.74
N LYS A 673 44.16 -24.38 -14.49
CA LYS A 673 45.00 -25.57 -14.38
C LYS A 673 46.45 -25.18 -14.11
N LYS A 674 47.14 -25.99 -13.32
CA LYS A 674 48.59 -25.84 -13.14
C LYS A 674 49.30 -26.08 -14.47
N LYS A 675 50.26 -25.22 -14.83
CA LYS A 675 51.16 -25.42 -15.98
C LYS A 675 51.93 -26.72 -15.75
N GLN A 676 51.90 -27.59 -16.76
CA GLN A 676 52.71 -28.80 -16.81
C GLN A 676 54.19 -28.46 -17.00
#